data_AF-G1X3T7-F1
#
_entry.id   AF-G1X3T7-F1
#
_cell.length_a   1.000
_cell.length_b   1.000
_cell.length_c   1.000
_cell.angle_alpha   90.00
_cell.angle_beta   90.00
_cell.angle_gamma   90.00
#
_symmetry.space_group_name_H-M   'P 1'
#
loop_
_entity.id
_entity.type
_entity.pdbx_description
1 polymer ?
#
loop_
_entity_poly.entity_id
_entity_poly.type
_entity_poly.pdbx_seq_one_letter_code
_entity_poly.pdbx_strand_id
1 'polypeptide(L)'
;MDSSPVNSSFSSQSYDELTYVPTPTATEIETGAAPFLIAGSLSELEHIIDNCPIIDNHAHPLLSEQTLGVYEASGLNLLRCLSEANDDALKDVPSTLVYHRAFKSLQEGFLHLRRGSGEVNTWEDWKRFRSSLDPELFTRECFNGLQTILLDTGLKYPPHEEIEAHSVPWHNKFLKSPAKEILRLECIAEQEIKIQKSFHSWKTKLRDVIRKANKDDNIVGFKSVVCYRSGLHIDEDDRTEESIIDAYTSTLTSCKEDGWKLSHSRLNGFILHLFAKEMTRHVEQGGKAKPLQFHTGLGDSDLRLKDANPILLQKFAEVYPRVPIVLLHAGYPFTREAGYLASTYANVYLDFGLVFPTVSQAGQESIVKQVLELTPSSKAMWSTDGHHYGETYYLAQKQVREVFKTVMREIYGKGNVSLRNISNIVTDLFFNTSNRLYNLKLDLNIPIPLNHAPLEMAGAEDELEHRGRTGLKILQDFLTKNPGIEYLRLNWLDYSSILRTRVVKLKHVIAQLENNSNGSIIGVTKAALYILANCTLAEGANPCGEDRLVPDFTSLRLHPHQKNGQDHHNHATVMCWIQDPDSHKTIALCPRNILKNALVRASDAGLSNFKVGFEIEFCMFKQSDLDEGKIAPITTHHTWTTSRSLQTKALDILEEIDQKLSKAGIEIEQFHSEGAQGQYEIALSPLPPMQAVDGLIYAREVIQCVCAKYGYRASLLPKPFDNECGTASHVHMSFKPIEKQWNFFAGILENMRALNAVILGGEMSFERIVPGAWAGGIWACWGRQNREAPLRLVEEDKAHWEIKAVDGMANMYLALAGIITAGTKGVIEQLDIYGESDRDASLMTAEERKRRGIRIEMVKSMDEAIAALFENDGQTPLEFSEQMAPGFARHMSVLKKAENENIYSQFIDPRTGSIDIPRRRAWAAQWY
;
A
#
# COMPACT_ATOMS: atom_id res chain seq x y z
N MET A 1 50.62 -23.87 -36.64
CA MET A 1 50.09 -22.86 -37.58
C MET A 1 49.71 -21.66 -36.74
N ASP A 2 50.65 -21.15 -35.96
CA ASP A 2 51.65 -20.12 -36.34
C ASP A 2 50.93 -18.77 -36.29
N SER A 3 51.15 -17.89 -35.32
CA SER A 3 52.42 -17.56 -34.68
C SER A 3 52.23 -16.88 -33.31
N SER A 4 52.99 -17.38 -32.34
CA SER A 4 53.58 -16.62 -31.22
C SER A 4 55.11 -16.63 -31.48
N PRO A 5 56.00 -16.02 -30.67
CA PRO A 5 55.92 -14.87 -29.75
C PRO A 5 57.23 -13.99 -29.72
N VAL A 6 57.38 -13.12 -28.69
CA VAL A 6 58.66 -12.66 -28.03
C VAL A 6 59.48 -11.58 -28.80
N ASN A 7 60.10 -10.50 -28.27
CA ASN A 7 60.56 -10.15 -26.92
C ASN A 7 60.98 -8.64 -26.79
N SER A 8 60.91 -8.15 -25.54
CA SER A 8 61.85 -7.29 -24.79
C SER A 8 62.50 -6.01 -25.38
N SER A 9 62.49 -4.92 -24.61
CA SER A 9 63.68 -4.43 -23.88
C SER A 9 63.49 -3.09 -23.11
N PHE A 10 63.75 -3.12 -21.78
CA PHE A 10 64.48 -2.13 -20.92
C PHE A 10 64.04 -0.63 -20.90
N SER A 11 64.10 0.16 -19.83
CA SER A 11 64.60 0.04 -18.45
C SER A 11 64.12 1.25 -17.61
N SER A 12 63.97 1.00 -16.31
CA SER A 12 63.90 1.88 -15.13
C SER A 12 64.62 3.25 -15.17
N GLN A 13 63.99 4.29 -14.57
CA GLN A 13 64.49 5.06 -13.40
C GLN A 13 63.41 6.07 -12.94
N SER A 14 62.77 5.82 -11.81
CA SER A 14 62.96 6.48 -10.49
C SER A 14 62.24 7.82 -10.34
N TYR A 15 61.11 7.81 -9.61
CA TYR A 15 60.65 8.95 -8.83
C TYR A 15 60.26 8.47 -7.43
N ASP A 16 60.92 9.08 -6.46
CA ASP A 16 60.78 8.88 -5.02
C ASP A 16 59.38 9.27 -4.50
N GLU A 17 58.97 8.48 -3.51
CA GLU A 17 58.03 8.73 -2.41
C GLU A 17 57.22 10.05 -2.43
N LEU A 18 56.00 9.98 -2.96
CA LEU A 18 54.85 10.67 -2.36
C LEU A 18 54.08 9.63 -1.55
N THR A 19 54.10 9.81 -0.23
CA THR A 19 53.30 9.06 0.75
C THR A 19 51.85 8.93 0.28
N TYR A 20 51.51 7.72 -0.18
CA TYR A 20 50.16 7.29 -0.49
C TYR A 20 49.36 7.25 0.82
N VAL A 21 48.54 8.27 1.05
CA VAL A 21 47.44 8.16 2.03
C VAL A 21 46.39 7.27 1.36
N PRO A 22 46.06 6.09 1.91
CA PRO A 22 45.08 5.22 1.30
C PRO A 22 43.74 5.95 1.23
N THR A 23 43.23 6.12 0.01
CA THR A 23 41.81 6.39 -0.23
C THR A 23 41.02 5.28 0.44
N PRO A 24 39.95 5.55 1.22
CA PRO A 24 39.20 4.50 1.87
C PRO A 24 38.69 3.51 0.83
N THR A 25 39.19 2.29 0.91
CA THR A 25 38.71 1.12 0.18
C THR A 25 37.23 0.90 0.50
N ALA A 26 36.46 0.51 -0.51
CA ALA A 26 35.01 0.29 -0.46
C ALA A 26 34.60 -0.97 0.35
N THR A 27 35.08 -1.09 1.57
CA THR A 27 34.73 -2.12 2.54
C THR A 27 34.69 -1.43 3.90
N GLU A 28 33.53 -1.53 4.58
CA GLU A 28 33.13 -0.83 5.81
C GLU A 28 32.47 0.54 5.59
N ILE A 29 31.25 0.51 5.05
CA ILE A 29 30.19 1.43 5.49
C ILE A 29 29.07 0.53 5.99
N GLU A 30 29.04 0.30 7.30
CA GLU A 30 27.80 -0.08 7.99
C GLU A 30 26.78 1.05 7.73
N THR A 31 25.92 0.87 6.75
CA THR A 31 24.77 1.75 6.54
C THR A 31 23.76 1.45 7.65
N GLY A 32 23.82 2.20 8.73
CA GLY A 32 22.77 2.30 9.75
C GLY A 32 21.49 2.96 9.22
N ALA A 33 20.99 2.53 8.06
CA ALA A 33 19.73 2.96 7.48
C ALA A 33 18.64 1.95 7.84
N ALA A 34 17.48 2.43 8.29
CA ALA A 34 16.33 1.59 8.62
C ALA A 34 15.94 0.68 7.43
N PRO A 35 15.53 -0.57 7.67
CA PRO A 35 15.11 -1.46 6.58
C PRO A 35 13.87 -0.88 5.89
N PHE A 36 14.00 -0.48 4.63
CA PHE A 36 12.86 -0.17 3.78
C PHE A 36 12.27 -1.46 3.21
N LEU A 37 10.98 -1.45 2.88
CA LEU A 37 10.25 -2.59 2.33
C LEU A 37 10.99 -3.17 1.10
N ILE A 38 11.39 -4.43 1.18
CA ILE A 38 11.94 -5.20 0.05
C ILE A 38 10.82 -6.09 -0.49
N ALA A 39 10.54 -6.05 -1.79
CA ALA A 39 9.48 -6.87 -2.36
C ALA A 39 9.85 -8.36 -2.34
N GLY A 40 8.99 -9.18 -1.72
CA GLY A 40 8.95 -10.64 -1.86
C GLY A 40 7.94 -11.11 -2.90
N SER A 41 7.00 -10.25 -3.31
CA SER A 41 6.01 -10.51 -4.37
C SER A 41 5.91 -9.37 -5.39
N LEU A 42 5.28 -9.63 -6.55
CA LEU A 42 4.98 -8.58 -7.54
C LEU A 42 4.03 -7.51 -7.00
N SER A 43 3.10 -7.89 -6.11
CA SER A 43 2.18 -6.94 -5.48
C SER A 43 2.92 -5.98 -4.55
N GLU A 44 3.91 -6.46 -3.79
CA GLU A 44 4.75 -5.60 -2.95
C GLU A 44 5.65 -4.71 -3.78
N LEU A 45 6.16 -5.21 -4.92
CA LEU A 45 6.93 -4.39 -5.84
C LEU A 45 6.09 -3.23 -6.40
N GLU A 46 4.85 -3.49 -6.82
CA GLU A 46 3.93 -2.44 -7.27
C GLU A 46 3.62 -1.44 -6.18
N HIS A 47 3.45 -1.91 -4.95
CA HIS A 47 3.26 -1.04 -3.80
C HIS A 47 4.47 -0.14 -3.56
N ILE A 48 5.69 -0.67 -3.63
CA ILE A 48 6.93 0.12 -3.57
C ILE A 48 6.93 1.16 -4.68
N ILE A 49 6.61 0.78 -5.92
CA ILE A 49 6.55 1.71 -7.05
C ILE A 49 5.49 2.79 -6.84
N ASP A 50 4.34 2.48 -6.25
CA ASP A 50 3.26 3.44 -6.01
C ASP A 50 3.54 4.41 -4.86
N ASN A 51 4.22 3.94 -3.82
CA ASN A 51 4.32 4.65 -2.55
C ASN A 51 5.73 5.12 -2.21
N CYS A 52 6.74 4.74 -2.99
CA CYS A 52 8.08 5.28 -2.82
C CYS A 52 8.02 6.80 -3.02
N PRO A 53 8.43 7.59 -2.01
CA PRO A 53 8.50 9.04 -2.17
C PRO A 53 9.58 9.36 -3.21
N ILE A 54 9.32 10.35 -4.06
CA ILE A 54 10.25 10.73 -5.13
C ILE A 54 10.97 12.03 -4.75
N ILE A 55 12.28 12.08 -4.91
CA ILE A 55 13.04 13.34 -4.87
C ILE A 55 13.13 13.86 -6.30
N ASP A 56 12.35 14.90 -6.58
CA ASP A 56 12.38 15.57 -7.87
C ASP A 56 13.66 16.40 -7.99
N ASN A 57 14.67 15.87 -8.68
CA ASN A 57 16.00 16.47 -8.68
C ASN A 57 16.14 17.70 -9.58
N HIS A 58 15.12 18.06 -10.36
CA HIS A 58 15.14 19.26 -11.19
C HIS A 58 13.72 19.68 -11.57
N ALA A 59 13.33 20.85 -11.11
CA ALA A 59 12.12 21.51 -11.58
C ALA A 59 12.28 23.03 -11.44
N HIS A 60 11.22 23.77 -11.77
CA HIS A 60 11.20 25.22 -11.71
C HIS A 60 10.05 25.72 -10.82
N PRO A 61 10.23 26.88 -10.16
CA PRO A 61 9.15 27.50 -9.42
C PRO A 61 7.87 27.66 -10.26
N LEU A 62 6.72 27.33 -9.66
CA LEU A 62 5.41 27.52 -10.28
C LEU A 62 5.10 29.02 -10.42
N LEU A 63 4.44 29.39 -11.52
CA LEU A 63 3.99 30.77 -11.73
C LEU A 63 2.92 31.14 -10.71
N SER A 64 2.92 32.41 -10.30
CA SER A 64 1.84 32.94 -9.45
C SER A 64 0.52 33.02 -10.22
N GLU A 65 -0.61 32.82 -9.54
CA GLU A 65 -1.94 32.91 -10.18
C GLU A 65 -2.17 34.22 -10.92
N GLN A 66 -1.64 35.33 -10.38
CA GLN A 66 -1.76 36.65 -10.98
C GLN A 66 -1.08 36.73 -12.35
N THR A 67 -0.01 35.97 -12.56
CA THR A 67 0.80 36.01 -13.78
C THR A 67 0.52 34.86 -14.73
N LEU A 68 -0.12 33.78 -14.25
CA LEU A 68 -0.52 32.64 -15.08
C LEU A 68 -1.46 33.08 -16.22
N GLY A 69 -2.44 33.94 -15.93
CA GLY A 69 -3.36 34.46 -16.95
C GLY A 69 -2.66 35.35 -17.99
N VAL A 70 -1.62 36.08 -17.59
CA VAL A 70 -0.78 36.88 -18.50
C VAL A 70 0.06 35.96 -19.39
N TYR A 71 0.63 34.91 -18.80
CA TYR A 71 1.39 33.91 -19.53
C TYR A 71 0.51 33.20 -20.57
N GLU A 72 -0.70 32.76 -20.20
CA GLU A 72 -1.64 32.14 -21.14
C GLU A 72 -2.12 33.08 -22.25
N ALA A 73 -2.35 34.35 -21.93
CA ALA A 73 -2.74 35.36 -22.91
C ALA A 73 -1.65 35.62 -23.97
N SER A 74 -0.39 35.28 -23.69
CA SER A 74 0.73 35.40 -24.64
C SER A 74 0.79 34.26 -25.68
N GLY A 75 -0.15 33.31 -25.64
CA GLY A 75 -0.18 32.14 -26.53
C GLY A 75 0.51 30.90 -25.94
N LEU A 76 1.32 31.09 -24.90
CA LEU A 76 1.97 30.04 -24.13
C LEU A 76 0.96 29.48 -23.11
N ASN A 77 0.24 28.42 -23.49
CA ASN A 77 -0.86 27.89 -22.70
C ASN A 77 -0.56 26.52 -22.06
N LEU A 78 -1.51 26.02 -21.27
CA LEU A 78 -1.45 24.75 -20.53
C LEU A 78 -0.97 23.54 -21.35
N LEU A 79 -1.17 23.50 -22.68
CA LEU A 79 -0.68 22.41 -23.53
C LEU A 79 0.85 22.24 -23.51
N ARG A 80 1.61 23.27 -23.12
CA ARG A 80 3.07 23.17 -22.92
C ARG A 80 3.49 22.17 -21.86
N CYS A 81 2.59 21.79 -20.94
CA CYS A 81 2.85 20.67 -20.02
C CYS A 81 3.13 19.34 -20.75
N LEU A 82 2.75 19.25 -22.02
CA LEU A 82 2.74 18.02 -22.82
C LEU A 82 3.74 18.06 -23.99
N SER A 83 4.37 19.22 -24.23
CA SER A 83 5.23 19.44 -25.39
C SER A 83 6.08 20.70 -25.22
N GLU A 84 7.32 20.65 -25.70
CA GLU A 84 8.22 21.81 -25.88
C GLU A 84 7.88 22.64 -27.14
N ALA A 85 6.70 22.43 -27.72
CA ALA A 85 6.22 23.22 -28.83
C ALA A 85 5.84 24.64 -28.37
N ASN A 86 6.08 25.62 -29.24
CA ASN A 86 5.67 27.00 -29.06
C ASN A 86 4.73 27.44 -30.20
N ASP A 87 4.00 28.53 -29.97
CA ASP A 87 3.17 29.22 -30.96
C ASP A 87 2.20 28.27 -31.70
N ASP A 88 2.15 28.36 -33.03
CA ASP A 88 1.23 27.61 -33.88
C ASP A 88 1.42 26.08 -33.76
N ALA A 89 2.62 25.60 -33.42
CA ALA A 89 2.88 24.17 -33.27
C ALA A 89 2.11 23.55 -32.09
N LEU A 90 1.68 24.35 -31.10
CA LEU A 90 0.83 23.86 -30.02
C LEU A 90 -0.55 23.39 -30.49
N LYS A 91 -1.03 23.86 -31.66
CA LYS A 91 -2.32 23.46 -32.23
C LYS A 91 -2.36 21.99 -32.63
N ASP A 92 -1.21 21.38 -32.87
CA ASP A 92 -1.09 19.97 -33.27
C ASP A 92 -0.96 19.03 -32.07
N VAL A 93 -0.63 19.53 -30.87
CA VAL A 93 -0.48 18.71 -29.65
C VAL A 93 -1.71 17.84 -29.35
N PRO A 94 -2.97 18.33 -29.49
CA PRO A 94 -4.17 17.52 -29.30
C PRO A 94 -4.29 16.27 -30.18
N SER A 95 -3.54 16.19 -31.28
CA SER A 95 -3.52 15.01 -32.18
C SER A 95 -2.53 13.91 -31.74
N THR A 96 -1.77 14.14 -30.68
CA THR A 96 -0.72 13.23 -30.22
C THR A 96 -1.23 12.18 -29.23
N LEU A 97 -0.59 11.01 -29.20
CA LEU A 97 -0.84 10.00 -28.15
C LEU A 97 -0.51 10.53 -26.75
N VAL A 98 0.45 11.46 -26.66
CA VAL A 98 0.84 12.14 -25.43
C VAL A 98 -0.35 12.90 -24.85
N TYR A 99 -1.01 13.71 -25.69
CA TYR A 99 -2.20 14.45 -25.28
C TYR A 99 -3.32 13.54 -24.79
N HIS A 100 -3.68 12.51 -25.56
CA HIS A 100 -4.79 11.64 -25.19
C HIS A 100 -4.55 10.90 -23.88
N ARG A 101 -3.31 10.41 -23.64
CA ARG A 101 -2.95 9.78 -22.37
C ARG A 101 -2.98 10.77 -21.21
N ALA A 102 -2.43 11.97 -21.40
CA ALA A 102 -2.39 12.99 -20.37
C ALA A 102 -3.80 13.45 -19.99
N PHE A 103 -4.64 13.75 -20.98
CA PHE A 103 -6.01 14.18 -20.75
C PHE A 103 -6.82 13.12 -19.99
N LYS A 104 -6.73 11.85 -20.41
CA LYS A 104 -7.35 10.73 -19.69
C LYS A 104 -6.85 10.64 -18.24
N SER A 105 -5.53 10.80 -18.04
CA SER A 105 -4.92 10.73 -16.70
C SER A 105 -5.40 11.84 -15.76
N LEU A 106 -5.64 13.05 -16.30
CA LEU A 106 -6.20 14.19 -15.57
C LEU A 106 -7.69 13.98 -15.26
N GLN A 107 -8.47 13.52 -16.24
CA GLN A 107 -9.90 13.22 -16.05
C GLN A 107 -10.14 12.22 -14.92
N GLU A 108 -9.37 11.13 -14.89
CA GLU A 108 -9.46 10.07 -13.88
C GLU A 108 -8.93 10.52 -12.52
N GLY A 109 -7.78 11.21 -12.51
CA GLY A 109 -7.08 11.61 -11.28
C GLY A 109 -7.89 12.54 -10.38
N PHE A 110 -8.56 13.50 -10.99
CA PHE A 110 -9.26 14.57 -10.28
C PHE A 110 -10.77 14.36 -10.23
N LEU A 111 -11.26 13.16 -10.58
CA LEU A 111 -12.68 12.83 -10.54
C LEU A 111 -13.28 13.05 -9.13
N HIS A 112 -12.50 12.74 -8.09
CA HIS A 112 -12.91 12.86 -6.69
C HIS A 112 -13.12 14.31 -6.22
N LEU A 113 -12.59 15.32 -6.93
CA LEU A 113 -12.80 16.74 -6.62
C LEU A 113 -14.01 17.34 -7.34
N ARG A 114 -14.74 16.56 -8.15
CA ARG A 114 -15.91 17.06 -8.87
C ARG A 114 -17.10 17.24 -7.93
N ARG A 115 -17.55 18.48 -7.76
CA ARG A 115 -18.80 18.83 -7.07
C ARG A 115 -19.93 18.98 -8.10
N GLY A 116 -20.37 17.88 -8.71
CA GLY A 116 -21.53 17.87 -9.64
C GLY A 116 -21.43 16.86 -10.78
N SER A 117 -22.50 16.74 -11.57
CA SER A 117 -22.63 15.82 -12.73
C SER A 117 -22.01 16.35 -14.04
N GLY A 118 -21.20 17.40 -13.98
CA GLY A 118 -20.56 17.98 -15.18
C GLY A 118 -19.44 17.06 -15.69
N GLU A 119 -19.60 16.52 -16.89
CA GLU A 119 -18.56 15.73 -17.55
C GLU A 119 -17.43 16.64 -18.06
N VAL A 120 -16.19 16.27 -17.78
CA VAL A 120 -15.00 16.91 -18.37
C VAL A 120 -14.64 16.12 -19.61
N ASN A 121 -15.10 16.52 -20.79
CA ASN A 121 -14.95 15.73 -22.03
C ASN A 121 -13.96 16.34 -23.02
N THR A 122 -13.67 17.64 -22.88
CA THR A 122 -12.72 18.38 -23.72
C THR A 122 -11.62 19.05 -22.89
N TRP A 123 -10.53 19.47 -23.54
CA TRP A 123 -9.46 20.22 -22.87
C TRP A 123 -9.95 21.53 -22.26
N GLU A 124 -10.90 22.18 -22.93
CA GLU A 124 -11.56 23.40 -22.48
C GLU A 124 -12.43 23.14 -21.25
N ASP A 125 -13.07 21.97 -21.16
CA ASP A 125 -13.75 21.55 -19.94
C ASP A 125 -12.73 21.33 -18.80
N TRP A 126 -11.57 20.76 -19.10
CA TRP A 126 -10.51 20.58 -18.10
C TRP A 126 -10.00 21.92 -17.59
N LYS A 127 -9.74 22.89 -18.47
CA LYS A 127 -9.36 24.25 -18.06
C LYS A 127 -10.41 24.88 -17.15
N ARG A 128 -11.69 24.83 -17.54
CA ARG A 128 -12.79 25.35 -16.72
C ARG A 128 -12.89 24.66 -15.37
N PHE A 129 -12.77 23.34 -15.36
CA PHE A 129 -12.79 22.55 -14.13
C PHE A 129 -11.61 22.94 -13.22
N ARG A 130 -10.39 22.97 -13.76
CA ARG A 130 -9.17 23.39 -13.05
C ARG A 130 -9.32 24.78 -12.45
N SER A 131 -9.81 25.76 -13.20
CA SER A 131 -10.02 27.13 -12.72
C SER A 131 -11.10 27.24 -11.64
N SER A 132 -11.97 26.23 -11.48
CA SER A 132 -12.99 26.21 -10.42
C SER A 132 -12.49 25.59 -9.11
N LEU A 133 -11.33 24.93 -9.12
CA LEU A 133 -10.72 24.34 -7.93
C LEU A 133 -9.94 25.38 -7.13
N ASP A 134 -9.89 25.18 -5.80
CA ASP A 134 -8.96 25.89 -4.93
C ASP A 134 -7.50 25.64 -5.41
N PRO A 135 -6.71 26.69 -5.69
CA PRO A 135 -5.37 26.52 -6.27
C PRO A 135 -4.36 25.85 -5.34
N GLU A 136 -4.43 26.10 -4.02
CA GLU A 136 -3.56 25.43 -3.06
C GLU A 136 -3.91 23.94 -2.93
N LEU A 137 -5.21 23.60 -2.95
CA LEU A 137 -5.68 22.21 -2.99
C LEU A 137 -5.21 21.50 -4.27
N PHE A 138 -5.36 22.14 -5.44
CA PHE A 138 -4.91 21.56 -6.71
C PHE A 138 -3.39 21.32 -6.71
N THR A 139 -2.62 22.30 -6.26
CA THR A 139 -1.16 22.18 -6.17
C THR A 139 -0.75 21.03 -5.23
N ARG A 140 -1.48 20.87 -4.12
CA ARG A 140 -1.26 19.76 -3.17
C ARG A 140 -1.48 18.39 -3.81
N GLU A 141 -2.54 18.25 -4.61
CA GLU A 141 -2.78 17.02 -5.38
C GLU A 141 -1.67 16.78 -6.41
N CYS A 142 -1.22 17.82 -7.10
CA CYS A 142 -0.14 17.70 -8.07
C CYS A 142 1.20 17.27 -7.48
N PHE A 143 1.50 17.68 -6.24
CA PHE A 143 2.76 17.37 -5.56
C PHE A 143 2.65 16.10 -4.70
N ASN A 144 1.47 15.47 -4.63
CA ASN A 144 1.22 14.29 -3.82
C ASN A 144 2.05 13.09 -4.31
N GLY A 145 3.09 12.73 -3.57
CA GLY A 145 4.06 11.69 -3.93
C GLY A 145 5.52 12.15 -3.89
N LEU A 146 5.75 13.46 -3.88
CA LEU A 146 7.09 14.05 -3.79
C LEU A 146 7.57 14.16 -2.33
N GLN A 147 8.83 13.83 -2.09
CA GLN A 147 9.49 14.10 -0.81
C GLN A 147 9.90 15.58 -0.73
N THR A 148 10.61 16.05 -1.75
CA THR A 148 11.13 17.41 -1.90
C THR A 148 11.39 17.67 -3.39
N ILE A 149 11.61 18.93 -3.74
CA ILE A 149 11.91 19.40 -5.09
C ILE A 149 13.19 20.24 -5.06
N LEU A 150 14.07 20.04 -6.04
CA LEU A 150 15.24 20.88 -6.27
C LEU A 150 14.91 21.89 -7.37
N LEU A 151 14.68 23.14 -6.97
CA LEU A 151 14.15 24.20 -7.83
C LEU A 151 15.29 25.02 -8.45
N ASP A 152 15.37 25.03 -9.78
CA ASP A 152 16.19 26.00 -10.52
C ASP A 152 15.46 27.35 -10.59
N THR A 153 15.94 28.28 -9.77
CA THR A 153 15.40 29.64 -9.61
C THR A 153 15.88 30.62 -10.68
N GLY A 154 16.72 30.17 -11.61
CA GLY A 154 17.29 31.00 -12.68
C GLY A 154 16.50 30.99 -13.99
N LEU A 155 15.35 30.31 -14.05
CA LEU A 155 14.49 30.31 -15.23
C LEU A 155 13.84 31.70 -15.42
N LYS A 156 13.89 32.22 -16.64
CA LYS A 156 13.24 33.46 -17.06
C LYS A 156 11.98 33.09 -17.83
N TYR A 157 10.89 33.82 -17.59
CA TYR A 157 9.58 33.55 -18.19
C TYR A 157 9.25 34.59 -19.26
N PRO A 158 9.50 34.31 -20.56
CA PRO A 158 9.07 35.20 -21.63
C PRO A 158 7.52 35.19 -21.76
N PRO A 159 6.90 36.23 -22.34
CA PRO A 159 7.50 37.40 -22.97
C PRO A 159 7.65 38.65 -22.06
N HIS A 160 7.38 38.57 -20.76
CA HIS A 160 7.34 39.76 -19.89
C HIS A 160 8.24 39.62 -18.66
N GLU A 161 9.10 40.61 -18.40
CA GLU A 161 9.96 40.66 -17.20
C GLU A 161 9.17 40.74 -15.88
N GLU A 162 7.86 41.00 -15.96
CA GLU A 162 6.92 41.09 -14.83
C GLU A 162 6.29 39.74 -14.43
N ILE A 163 6.65 38.63 -15.09
CA ILE A 163 6.15 37.30 -14.74
C ILE A 163 6.92 36.75 -13.54
N GLU A 164 6.24 36.76 -12.39
CA GLU A 164 6.75 36.29 -11.11
C GLU A 164 6.29 34.87 -10.78
N ALA A 165 7.26 34.02 -10.47
CA ALA A 165 7.02 32.72 -9.88
C ALA A 165 6.96 32.78 -8.35
N HIS A 166 6.31 31.78 -7.76
CA HIS A 166 6.29 31.61 -6.32
C HIS A 166 7.69 31.40 -5.75
N SER A 167 7.93 31.90 -4.54
CA SER A 167 9.21 31.71 -3.86
C SER A 167 9.46 30.24 -3.51
N VAL A 168 10.73 29.84 -3.33
CA VAL A 168 11.07 28.49 -2.86
C VAL A 168 10.32 28.14 -1.56
N PRO A 169 10.26 29.02 -0.53
CA PRO A 169 9.48 28.74 0.69
C PRO A 169 7.98 28.51 0.47
N TRP A 170 7.37 29.07 -0.58
CA TRP A 170 5.97 28.84 -0.89
C TRP A 170 5.70 27.37 -1.25
N HIS A 171 6.63 26.72 -1.97
CA HIS A 171 6.52 25.32 -2.38
C HIS A 171 6.56 24.36 -1.18
N ASN A 172 7.22 24.76 -0.08
CA ASN A 172 7.32 23.96 1.14
C ASN A 172 5.95 23.65 1.77
N LYS A 173 4.90 24.43 1.47
CA LYS A 173 3.52 24.17 1.94
C LYS A 173 2.96 22.83 1.46
N PHE A 174 3.50 22.30 0.36
CA PHE A 174 2.95 21.14 -0.36
C PHE A 174 3.89 19.92 -0.34
N LEU A 175 5.07 20.04 0.27
CA LEU A 175 6.11 19.01 0.29
C LEU A 175 6.31 18.42 1.69
N LYS A 176 6.79 17.17 1.76
CA LYS A 176 7.13 16.50 3.02
C LYS A 176 8.43 17.03 3.64
N SER A 177 9.33 17.53 2.81
CA SER A 177 10.59 18.15 3.22
C SER A 177 10.81 19.45 2.44
N PRO A 178 11.48 20.46 3.03
CA PRO A 178 11.69 21.73 2.37
C PRO A 178 12.37 21.56 1.00
N ALA A 179 11.88 22.30 0.02
CA ALA A 179 12.51 22.45 -1.28
C ALA A 179 13.91 23.08 -1.13
N LYS A 180 14.78 22.77 -2.10
CA LYS A 180 16.15 23.27 -2.14
C LYS A 180 16.40 23.97 -3.46
N GLU A 181 17.41 24.82 -3.47
CA GLU A 181 17.71 25.69 -4.61
C GLU A 181 18.83 25.10 -5.48
N ILE A 182 18.64 25.22 -6.79
CA ILE A 182 19.65 24.99 -7.82
C ILE A 182 19.92 26.35 -8.49
N LEU A 183 21.19 26.72 -8.59
CA LEU A 183 21.57 28.00 -9.18
C LEU A 183 22.00 27.85 -10.64
N ARG A 184 21.39 28.63 -11.53
CA ARG A 184 21.75 28.68 -12.96
C ARG A 184 22.99 29.55 -13.19
N LEU A 185 24.10 28.93 -13.60
CA LEU A 185 25.39 29.61 -13.73
C LEU A 185 25.38 30.76 -14.74
N GLU A 186 24.78 30.55 -15.91
CA GLU A 186 24.69 31.58 -16.94
C GLU A 186 23.85 32.76 -16.45
N CYS A 187 22.77 32.53 -15.69
CA CYS A 187 21.94 33.61 -15.14
C CYS A 187 22.73 34.46 -14.14
N ILE A 188 23.50 33.84 -13.25
CA ILE A 188 24.38 34.55 -12.31
C ILE A 188 25.43 35.36 -13.07
N ALA A 189 26.06 34.75 -14.07
CA ALA A 189 27.05 35.40 -14.92
C ALA A 189 26.46 36.62 -15.66
N GLU A 190 25.23 36.49 -16.18
CA GLU A 190 24.44 37.55 -16.83
C GLU A 190 24.05 38.68 -15.87
N GLN A 191 23.79 38.38 -14.59
CA GLN A 191 23.50 39.41 -13.58
C GLN A 191 24.77 40.17 -13.19
N GLU A 192 25.89 39.49 -12.98
CA GLU A 192 27.15 40.13 -12.60
C GLU A 192 27.74 40.95 -13.76
N ILE A 193 27.60 40.51 -15.03
CA ILE A 193 28.15 41.22 -16.19
C ILE A 193 27.43 42.57 -16.42
N LYS A 194 26.17 42.71 -16.01
CA LYS A 194 25.41 43.98 -16.03
C LYS A 194 26.03 45.04 -15.11
N ILE A 195 26.62 44.60 -14.00
CA ILE A 195 27.14 45.46 -12.93
C ILE A 195 28.62 45.71 -13.13
N GLN A 196 29.38 44.66 -13.42
CA GLN A 196 30.84 44.69 -13.46
C GLN A 196 31.35 45.09 -14.84
N LYS A 197 32.01 46.24 -14.94
CA LYS A 197 32.53 46.75 -16.23
C LYS A 197 33.88 46.16 -16.65
N SER A 198 34.57 45.44 -15.77
CA SER A 198 35.86 44.81 -16.06
C SER A 198 35.81 43.29 -15.87
N PHE A 199 36.49 42.58 -16.75
CA PHE A 199 36.59 41.11 -16.70
C PHE A 199 37.11 40.61 -15.35
N HIS A 200 38.14 41.26 -14.80
CA HIS A 200 38.73 40.87 -13.52
C HIS A 200 37.77 41.02 -12.34
N SER A 201 36.99 42.11 -12.30
CA SER A 201 35.97 42.30 -11.26
C SER A 201 34.85 41.27 -11.40
N TRP A 202 34.36 41.07 -12.63
CA TRP A 202 33.34 40.08 -12.94
C TRP A 202 33.74 38.65 -12.57
N LYS A 203 34.94 38.22 -12.99
CA LYS A 203 35.53 36.91 -12.64
C LYS A 203 35.63 36.71 -11.13
N THR A 204 36.00 37.75 -10.41
CA THR A 204 36.11 37.70 -8.93
C THR A 204 34.74 37.57 -8.30
N LYS A 205 33.75 38.37 -8.72
CA LYS A 205 32.39 38.31 -8.19
C LYS A 205 31.70 36.99 -8.49
N LEU A 206 31.80 36.49 -9.72
CA LEU A 206 31.27 35.18 -10.09
C LEU A 206 31.87 34.07 -9.20
N ARG A 207 33.20 34.11 -8.97
CA ARG A 207 33.87 33.19 -8.06
C ARG A 207 33.36 33.30 -6.63
N ASP A 208 33.18 34.51 -6.12
CA ASP A 208 32.69 34.75 -4.76
C ASP A 208 31.26 34.23 -4.58
N VAL A 209 30.38 34.42 -5.58
CA VAL A 209 29.02 33.88 -5.59
C VAL A 209 29.05 32.35 -5.53
N ILE A 210 29.84 31.70 -6.39
CA ILE A 210 30.00 30.24 -6.38
C ILE A 210 30.49 29.73 -5.01
N ARG A 211 31.50 30.39 -4.43
CA ARG A 211 32.04 30.03 -3.11
C ARG A 211 31.04 30.21 -1.98
N LYS A 212 30.25 31.29 -2.02
CA LYS A 212 29.19 31.54 -1.03
C LYS A 212 28.09 30.49 -1.16
N ALA A 213 27.64 30.23 -2.38
CA ALA A 213 26.65 29.21 -2.68
C ALA A 213 27.11 27.82 -2.23
N ASN A 214 28.39 27.47 -2.36
CA ASN A 214 28.93 26.21 -1.85
C ASN A 214 28.80 26.03 -0.33
N LYS A 215 28.83 27.12 0.44
CA LYS A 215 28.71 27.08 1.90
C LYS A 215 27.26 27.12 2.39
N ASP A 216 26.30 27.38 1.50
CA ASP A 216 24.89 27.46 1.85
C ASP A 216 24.20 26.09 1.70
N ASP A 217 23.67 25.55 2.78
CA ASP A 217 22.99 24.24 2.78
C ASP A 217 21.61 24.26 2.09
N ASN A 218 21.09 25.44 1.73
CA ASN A 218 19.86 25.56 0.95
C ASN A 218 20.09 25.46 -0.55
N ILE A 219 21.28 25.82 -1.02
CA ILE A 219 21.69 25.66 -2.41
C ILE A 219 22.37 24.30 -2.54
N VAL A 220 21.79 23.34 -3.24
CA VAL A 220 22.33 21.97 -3.26
C VAL A 220 23.07 21.62 -4.56
N GLY A 221 22.96 22.47 -5.57
CA GLY A 221 23.56 22.23 -6.87
C GLY A 221 23.51 23.45 -7.78
N PHE A 222 24.03 23.25 -8.99
CA PHE A 222 24.06 24.26 -10.03
C PHE A 222 23.52 23.67 -11.33
N LYS A 223 23.00 24.51 -12.20
CA LYS A 223 22.56 24.15 -13.55
C LYS A 223 23.33 24.99 -14.56
N SER A 224 23.72 24.36 -15.65
CA SER A 224 24.18 25.04 -16.86
C SER A 224 23.14 24.88 -17.97
N VAL A 225 22.83 26.01 -18.61
CA VAL A 225 22.03 26.09 -19.84
C VAL A 225 22.92 26.31 -21.07
N VAL A 226 24.22 25.98 -21.00
CA VAL A 226 25.17 26.13 -22.11
C VAL A 226 24.69 25.44 -23.40
N CYS A 227 23.88 24.39 -23.25
CA CYS A 227 23.22 23.68 -24.33
C CYS A 227 22.36 24.58 -25.23
N TYR A 228 21.64 25.54 -24.63
CA TYR A 228 20.83 26.57 -25.33
C TYR A 228 21.64 27.79 -25.78
N ARG A 229 22.96 27.77 -25.55
CA ARG A 229 23.87 28.88 -25.86
C ARG A 229 24.86 28.45 -26.92
N SER A 230 25.99 27.91 -26.49
CA SER A 230 27.08 27.50 -27.38
C SER A 230 27.08 26.00 -27.70
N GLY A 231 26.23 25.21 -27.06
CA GLY A 231 26.22 23.74 -27.18
C GLY A 231 27.08 23.06 -26.10
N LEU A 232 26.96 21.74 -26.02
CA LEU A 232 27.64 20.92 -25.00
C LEU A 232 29.12 20.64 -25.28
N HIS A 233 29.64 21.05 -26.44
CA HIS A 233 31.07 20.96 -26.74
C HIS A 233 31.84 22.06 -26.02
N ILE A 234 32.56 21.71 -24.95
CA ILE A 234 33.30 22.66 -24.13
C ILE A 234 34.80 22.59 -24.48
N ASP A 235 35.28 23.57 -25.26
CA ASP A 235 36.65 23.62 -25.75
C ASP A 235 37.70 23.78 -24.63
N GLU A 236 38.78 22.99 -24.71
CA GLU A 236 39.92 23.13 -23.80
C GLU A 236 41.00 24.10 -24.32
N ASP A 237 41.16 24.19 -25.64
CA ASP A 237 42.48 24.22 -26.27
C ASP A 237 43.02 25.59 -26.73
N ASP A 238 42.36 26.71 -26.41
CA ASP A 238 42.88 28.02 -26.89
C ASP A 238 42.45 29.22 -26.03
N ARG A 239 42.84 29.17 -24.75
CA ARG A 239 42.40 30.13 -23.71
C ARG A 239 43.56 30.92 -23.12
N THR A 240 44.15 31.81 -23.92
CA THR A 240 44.91 32.92 -23.33
C THR A 240 43.96 33.83 -22.56
N GLU A 241 44.42 34.42 -21.45
CA GLU A 241 43.59 35.35 -20.66
C GLU A 241 43.11 36.53 -21.53
N GLU A 242 43.93 36.95 -22.50
CA GLU A 242 43.60 37.93 -23.53
C GLU A 242 42.37 37.52 -24.36
N SER A 243 42.34 36.30 -24.91
CA SER A 243 41.20 35.83 -25.72
C SER A 243 39.87 35.80 -24.94
N ILE A 244 39.93 35.60 -23.62
CA ILE A 244 38.74 35.59 -22.76
C ILE A 244 38.31 37.04 -22.46
N ILE A 245 39.27 37.95 -22.25
CA ILE A 245 38.99 39.39 -22.09
C ILE A 245 38.36 39.94 -23.37
N ASP A 246 38.83 39.53 -24.55
CA ASP A 246 38.25 39.91 -25.83
C ASP A 246 36.82 39.38 -25.98
N ALA A 247 36.59 38.10 -25.66
CA ALA A 247 35.26 37.51 -25.64
C ALA A 247 34.32 38.25 -24.67
N TYR A 248 34.80 38.59 -23.47
CA TYR A 248 34.06 39.38 -22.47
C TYR A 248 33.71 40.77 -22.98
N THR A 249 34.66 41.45 -23.61
CA THR A 249 34.48 42.81 -24.14
C THR A 249 33.51 42.81 -25.33
N SER A 250 33.62 41.83 -26.23
CA SER A 250 32.67 41.62 -27.32
C SER A 250 31.27 41.38 -26.77
N THR A 251 31.15 40.56 -25.72
CA THR A 251 29.89 40.23 -25.06
C THR A 251 29.25 41.47 -24.41
N LEU A 252 30.04 42.35 -23.77
CA LEU A 252 29.53 43.63 -23.21
C LEU A 252 28.87 44.53 -24.26
N THR A 253 29.34 44.46 -25.51
CA THR A 253 28.78 45.20 -26.63
C THR A 253 27.50 44.51 -27.15
N SER A 254 27.55 43.21 -27.44
CA SER A 254 26.44 42.49 -28.07
C SER A 254 25.27 42.20 -27.11
N CYS A 255 25.53 41.91 -25.84
CA CYS A 255 24.50 41.54 -24.87
C CYS A 255 23.50 42.66 -24.58
N LYS A 256 23.84 43.94 -24.80
CA LYS A 256 22.90 45.04 -24.61
C LYS A 256 21.72 44.99 -25.59
N GLU A 257 21.94 44.42 -26.78
CA GLU A 257 20.94 44.33 -27.85
C GLU A 257 20.09 43.05 -27.69
N ASP A 258 20.67 41.97 -27.17
CA ASP A 258 20.04 40.64 -27.01
C ASP A 258 19.45 40.38 -25.59
N GLY A 259 19.08 41.43 -24.85
CA GLY A 259 18.46 41.26 -23.52
C GLY A 259 19.39 40.63 -22.46
N TRP A 260 20.70 40.81 -22.62
CA TRP A 260 21.76 40.26 -21.79
C TRP A 260 21.93 38.74 -21.84
N LYS A 261 21.60 38.09 -22.95
CA LYS A 261 21.82 36.64 -23.16
C LYS A 261 23.32 36.32 -23.43
N LEU A 262 23.94 35.48 -22.59
CA LEU A 262 25.35 35.05 -22.77
C LEU A 262 25.48 33.90 -23.79
N SER A 263 25.81 34.24 -25.04
CA SER A 263 25.92 33.26 -26.14
C SER A 263 27.35 32.92 -26.60
N HIS A 264 28.36 33.69 -26.17
CA HIS A 264 29.73 33.51 -26.66
C HIS A 264 30.37 32.21 -26.12
N SER A 265 30.70 31.27 -27.00
CA SER A 265 31.20 29.92 -26.64
C SER A 265 32.40 29.94 -25.70
N ARG A 266 33.42 30.75 -26.02
CA ARG A 266 34.63 30.90 -25.20
C ARG A 266 34.34 31.37 -23.76
N LEU A 267 33.35 32.25 -23.59
CA LEU A 267 32.99 32.79 -22.28
C LEU A 267 32.14 31.78 -21.48
N ASN A 268 31.19 31.09 -22.13
CA ASN A 268 30.44 30.01 -21.50
C ASN A 268 31.35 28.86 -21.06
N GLY A 269 32.29 28.44 -21.91
CA GLY A 269 33.32 27.49 -21.52
C GLY A 269 34.15 27.98 -20.33
N PHE A 270 34.58 29.24 -20.34
CA PHE A 270 35.30 29.82 -19.20
C PHE A 270 34.51 29.72 -17.87
N ILE A 271 33.20 30.01 -17.88
CA ILE A 271 32.35 29.92 -16.69
C ILE A 271 32.34 28.50 -16.13
N LEU A 272 32.17 27.49 -16.99
CA LEU A 272 32.13 26.08 -16.60
C LEU A 272 33.46 25.59 -16.04
N HIS A 273 34.58 25.95 -16.68
CA HIS A 273 35.91 25.60 -16.18
C HIS A 273 36.26 26.36 -14.90
N LEU A 274 35.81 27.60 -14.73
CA LEU A 274 35.95 28.34 -13.48
C LEU A 274 35.20 27.64 -12.35
N PHE A 275 33.93 27.28 -12.58
CA PHE A 275 33.11 26.52 -11.64
C PHE A 275 33.80 25.20 -11.26
N ALA A 276 34.19 24.40 -12.25
CA ALA A 276 34.79 23.09 -12.02
C ALA A 276 36.11 23.16 -11.24
N LYS A 277 36.94 24.18 -11.51
CA LYS A 277 38.16 24.46 -10.74
C LYS A 277 37.85 24.85 -9.30
N GLU A 278 36.82 25.67 -9.05
CA GLU A 278 36.43 26.03 -7.67
C GLU A 278 35.80 24.85 -6.92
N MET A 279 35.02 23.98 -7.58
CA MET A 279 34.51 22.75 -6.98
C MET A 279 35.65 21.79 -6.61
N THR A 280 36.60 21.60 -7.52
CA THR A 280 37.78 20.75 -7.28
C THR A 280 38.55 21.23 -6.05
N ARG A 281 38.83 22.53 -5.96
CA ARG A 281 39.46 23.15 -4.78
C ARG A 281 38.65 22.97 -3.50
N HIS A 282 37.33 23.12 -3.58
CA HIS A 282 36.45 22.95 -2.43
C HIS A 282 36.53 21.52 -1.87
N VAL A 283 36.56 20.52 -2.75
CA VAL A 283 36.73 19.10 -2.38
C VAL A 283 38.11 18.83 -1.79
N GLU A 284 39.18 19.39 -2.37
CA GLU A 284 40.54 19.29 -1.83
C GLU A 284 40.68 19.88 -0.42
N GLN A 285 39.84 20.86 -0.08
CA GLN A 285 39.75 21.47 1.25
C GLN A 285 38.84 20.70 2.23
N GLY A 286 38.37 19.50 1.86
CA GLY A 286 37.49 18.67 2.68
C GLY A 286 35.99 18.98 2.56
N GLY A 287 35.61 19.87 1.65
CA GLY A 287 34.20 20.12 1.32
C GLY A 287 33.56 19.02 0.48
N LYS A 288 32.22 18.97 0.43
CA LYS A 288 31.49 18.05 -0.45
C LYS A 288 31.15 18.78 -1.76
N ALA A 289 31.44 18.15 -2.90
CA ALA A 289 31.13 18.74 -4.21
C ALA A 289 29.61 18.90 -4.41
N LYS A 290 29.19 20.06 -4.89
CA LYS A 290 27.82 20.27 -5.36
C LYS A 290 27.71 19.89 -6.84
N PRO A 291 26.66 19.15 -7.25
CA PRO A 291 26.52 18.71 -8.63
C PRO A 291 26.28 19.87 -9.60
N LEU A 292 26.73 19.69 -10.85
CA LEU A 292 26.41 20.54 -11.99
C LEU A 292 25.51 19.78 -12.98
N GLN A 293 24.28 20.24 -13.10
CA GLN A 293 23.29 19.72 -14.03
C GLN A 293 23.48 20.35 -15.41
N PHE A 294 23.37 19.57 -16.47
CA PHE A 294 23.37 20.03 -17.85
C PHE A 294 22.05 19.66 -18.53
N HIS A 295 21.44 20.62 -19.22
CA HIS A 295 20.38 20.31 -20.17
C HIS A 295 20.95 19.45 -21.30
N THR A 296 20.34 18.30 -21.59
CA THR A 296 20.74 17.43 -22.73
C THR A 296 19.49 16.94 -23.46
N GLY A 297 19.60 16.68 -24.77
CA GLY A 297 18.49 16.13 -25.55
C GLY A 297 17.36 17.13 -25.86
N LEU A 298 16.11 16.69 -25.68
CA LEU A 298 14.87 17.40 -26.03
C LEU A 298 14.75 18.75 -25.30
N GLY A 299 14.13 19.74 -25.95
CA GLY A 299 13.92 21.08 -25.42
C GLY A 299 13.17 21.97 -26.40
N ASP A 300 13.03 23.24 -26.02
CA ASP A 300 12.29 24.28 -26.75
C ASP A 300 12.86 24.58 -28.15
N SER A 301 12.09 25.34 -28.95
CA SER A 301 12.41 25.66 -30.36
C SER A 301 13.71 26.44 -30.58
N ASP A 302 14.31 27.05 -29.56
CA ASP A 302 15.61 27.73 -29.65
C ASP A 302 16.82 26.79 -29.44
N LEU A 303 16.57 25.50 -29.16
CA LEU A 303 17.60 24.49 -28.99
C LEU A 303 18.08 23.90 -30.32
N ARG A 304 19.40 23.76 -30.48
CA ARG A 304 19.99 22.98 -31.57
C ARG A 304 20.24 21.54 -31.11
N LEU A 305 19.30 20.63 -31.41
CA LEU A 305 19.33 19.25 -30.90
C LEU A 305 20.67 18.51 -31.10
N LYS A 306 21.34 18.71 -32.23
CA LYS A 306 22.67 18.10 -32.49
C LYS A 306 23.75 18.51 -31.49
N ASP A 307 23.68 19.73 -30.96
CA ASP A 307 24.64 20.27 -30.01
C ASP A 307 24.23 19.98 -28.56
N ALA A 308 23.08 19.33 -28.38
CA ALA A 308 22.52 18.86 -27.11
C ALA A 308 22.87 17.38 -26.81
N ASN A 309 23.71 16.75 -27.63
CA ASN A 309 24.15 15.38 -27.41
C ASN A 309 25.11 15.32 -26.20
N PRO A 310 24.79 14.52 -25.15
CA PRO A 310 25.61 14.42 -23.95
C PRO A 310 27.05 13.95 -24.21
N ILE A 311 27.31 13.21 -25.29
CA ILE A 311 28.67 12.72 -25.63
C ILE A 311 29.68 13.87 -25.77
N LEU A 312 29.22 15.08 -26.12
CA LEU A 312 30.07 16.26 -26.26
C LEU A 312 30.69 16.72 -24.92
N LEU A 313 30.13 16.29 -23.78
CA LEU A 313 30.66 16.55 -22.44
C LEU A 313 31.75 15.56 -22.00
N GLN A 314 32.03 14.53 -22.80
CA GLN A 314 32.96 13.45 -22.43
C GLN A 314 34.32 14.00 -21.97
N LYS A 315 34.91 14.91 -22.75
CA LYS A 315 36.20 15.51 -22.42
C LYS A 315 36.16 16.35 -21.14
N PHE A 316 35.08 17.10 -20.94
CA PHE A 316 34.90 17.91 -19.73
C PHE A 316 34.78 17.03 -18.48
N ALA A 317 34.05 15.91 -18.57
CA ALA A 317 33.91 14.94 -17.49
C ALA A 317 35.26 14.28 -17.13
N GLU A 318 36.08 13.94 -18.14
CA GLU A 318 37.44 13.41 -17.96
C GLU A 318 38.36 14.35 -17.20
N VAL A 319 38.29 15.65 -17.51
CA VAL A 319 39.20 16.66 -16.96
C VAL A 319 38.84 16.99 -15.51
N TYR A 320 37.57 16.85 -15.12
CA TYR A 320 37.08 17.19 -13.79
C TYR A 320 36.42 16.01 -13.07
N PRO A 321 37.17 14.94 -12.75
CA PRO A 321 36.61 13.71 -12.17
C PRO A 321 36.07 13.88 -10.74
N ARG A 322 36.32 15.04 -10.10
CA ARG A 322 35.79 15.38 -8.76
C ARG A 322 34.50 16.18 -8.80
N VAL A 323 34.05 16.61 -9.98
CA VAL A 323 32.85 17.42 -10.15
C VAL A 323 31.71 16.51 -10.60
N PRO A 324 30.68 16.30 -9.77
CA PRO A 324 29.53 15.51 -10.19
C PRO A 324 28.76 16.24 -11.29
N ILE A 325 28.53 15.54 -12.41
CA ILE A 325 27.83 16.02 -13.60
C ILE A 325 26.52 15.24 -13.71
N VAL A 326 25.40 15.95 -13.86
CA VAL A 326 24.09 15.33 -14.07
C VAL A 326 23.59 15.67 -15.46
N LEU A 327 23.39 14.66 -16.30
CA LEU A 327 22.81 14.78 -17.63
C LEU A 327 21.29 14.74 -17.49
N LEU A 328 20.58 15.83 -17.81
CA LEU A 328 19.13 15.90 -17.64
C LEU A 328 18.35 15.42 -18.86
N HIS A 329 17.08 15.05 -18.64
CA HIS A 329 16.07 14.82 -19.67
C HIS A 329 16.31 13.56 -20.51
N ALA A 330 16.88 12.54 -19.87
CA ALA A 330 17.30 11.27 -20.47
C ALA A 330 18.32 11.43 -21.62
N GLY A 331 18.78 12.64 -21.92
CA GLY A 331 19.50 12.94 -23.16
C GLY A 331 18.69 12.66 -24.42
N TYR A 332 17.36 12.50 -24.36
CA TYR A 332 16.56 12.00 -25.49
C TYR A 332 16.72 12.86 -26.76
N PRO A 333 17.02 12.29 -27.94
CA PRO A 333 17.01 10.86 -28.29
C PRO A 333 18.33 10.11 -28.08
N PHE A 334 19.33 10.73 -27.45
CA PHE A 334 20.68 10.19 -27.18
C PHE A 334 20.80 9.44 -25.85
N THR A 335 19.74 8.74 -25.44
CA THR A 335 19.66 8.09 -24.13
C THR A 335 20.78 7.06 -23.91
N ARG A 336 21.18 6.36 -24.96
CA ARG A 336 22.25 5.36 -24.91
C ARG A 336 23.62 6.00 -24.70
N GLU A 337 23.91 7.09 -25.38
CA GLU A 337 25.15 7.86 -25.20
C GLU A 337 25.23 8.43 -23.78
N ALA A 338 24.10 8.91 -23.25
CA ALA A 338 24.00 9.37 -21.87
C ALA A 338 24.30 8.25 -20.86
N GLY A 339 23.71 7.07 -21.06
CA GLY A 339 23.95 5.88 -20.22
C GLY A 339 25.37 5.35 -20.31
N TYR A 340 26.00 5.41 -21.49
CA TYR A 340 27.42 5.09 -21.67
C TYR A 340 28.31 6.01 -20.82
N LEU A 341 28.07 7.33 -20.83
CA LEU A 341 28.86 8.25 -20.00
C LEU A 341 28.67 7.99 -18.50
N ALA A 342 27.44 7.79 -18.04
CA ALA A 342 27.15 7.53 -16.63
C ALA A 342 27.75 6.19 -16.13
N SER A 343 27.81 5.18 -17.00
CA SER A 343 28.45 3.90 -16.68
C SER A 343 29.98 3.99 -16.67
N THR A 344 30.57 4.79 -17.57
CA THR A 344 32.03 4.87 -17.76
C THR A 344 32.71 5.83 -16.78
N TYR A 345 32.09 6.99 -16.48
CA TYR A 345 32.71 8.04 -15.69
C TYR A 345 32.16 8.09 -14.28
N ALA A 346 33.04 7.99 -13.27
CA ALA A 346 32.67 7.95 -11.85
C ALA A 346 31.81 9.15 -11.41
N ASN A 347 32.01 10.31 -12.04
CA ASN A 347 31.37 11.58 -11.72
C ASN A 347 30.15 11.91 -12.58
N VAL A 348 29.75 11.06 -13.53
CA VAL A 348 28.59 11.33 -14.40
C VAL A 348 27.35 10.56 -13.91
N TYR A 349 26.22 11.26 -13.84
CA TYR A 349 24.91 10.80 -13.42
C TYR A 349 23.89 11.10 -14.53
N LEU A 350 22.83 10.30 -14.59
CA LEU A 350 21.79 10.42 -15.60
C LEU A 350 20.42 10.63 -14.95
N ASP A 351 19.83 11.79 -15.21
CA ASP A 351 18.40 11.99 -15.00
C ASP A 351 17.63 11.53 -16.25
N PHE A 352 16.50 10.85 -16.03
CA PHE A 352 15.60 10.38 -17.10
C PHE A 352 14.23 11.06 -17.08
N GLY A 353 14.15 12.26 -16.49
CA GLY A 353 12.98 13.13 -16.44
C GLY A 353 12.61 13.76 -17.79
N LEU A 354 11.69 14.74 -17.76
CA LEU A 354 11.10 15.50 -18.90
C LEU A 354 10.33 14.67 -19.95
N VAL A 355 10.79 13.46 -20.28
CA VAL A 355 10.10 12.52 -21.19
C VAL A 355 8.73 12.09 -20.66
N PHE A 356 8.48 12.34 -19.37
CA PHE A 356 7.20 12.27 -18.72
C PHE A 356 6.67 13.70 -18.51
N PRO A 357 5.54 14.12 -19.12
CA PRO A 357 4.67 13.34 -20.00
C PRO A 357 4.97 13.44 -21.51
N THR A 358 6.04 14.13 -21.92
CA THR A 358 6.25 14.59 -23.31
C THR A 358 6.46 13.50 -24.37
N VAL A 359 6.68 12.25 -23.98
CA VAL A 359 6.84 11.09 -24.88
C VAL A 359 5.69 10.09 -24.68
N SER A 360 5.24 9.42 -25.75
CA SER A 360 4.20 8.38 -25.67
C SER A 360 4.57 7.25 -24.68
N GLN A 361 3.58 6.51 -24.16
CA GLN A 361 3.83 5.43 -23.19
C GLN A 361 4.87 4.41 -23.67
N ALA A 362 4.74 3.90 -24.89
CA ALA A 362 5.70 2.95 -25.45
C ALA A 362 7.11 3.55 -25.58
N GLY A 363 7.19 4.86 -25.91
CA GLY A 363 8.45 5.57 -25.95
C GLY A 363 9.08 5.74 -24.57
N GLN A 364 8.29 6.10 -23.54
CA GLN A 364 8.75 6.17 -22.16
C GLN A 364 9.27 4.81 -21.65
N GLU A 365 8.54 3.72 -21.91
CA GLU A 365 8.98 2.36 -21.58
C GLU A 365 10.30 2.00 -22.28
N SER A 366 10.46 2.37 -23.56
CA SER A 366 11.71 2.18 -24.31
C SER A 366 12.88 2.98 -23.72
N ILE A 367 12.64 4.24 -23.34
CA ILE A 367 13.66 5.12 -22.76
C ILE A 367 14.12 4.58 -21.40
N VAL A 368 13.19 4.19 -20.51
CA VAL A 368 13.56 3.59 -19.22
C VAL A 368 14.38 2.31 -19.41
N LYS A 369 14.02 1.46 -20.39
CA LYS A 369 14.83 0.28 -20.75
C LYS A 369 16.23 0.65 -21.21
N GLN A 370 16.39 1.70 -22.02
CA GLN A 370 17.70 2.19 -22.48
C GLN A 370 18.53 2.78 -21.34
N VAL A 371 17.90 3.50 -20.41
CA VAL A 371 18.58 4.02 -19.20
C VAL A 371 19.16 2.86 -18.39
N LEU A 372 18.34 1.83 -18.12
CA LEU A 372 18.74 0.64 -17.35
C LEU A 372 19.66 -0.32 -18.12
N GLU A 373 19.86 -0.11 -19.43
CA GLU A 373 20.70 -0.97 -20.27
C GLU A 373 22.17 -0.92 -19.84
N LEU A 374 22.68 0.28 -19.52
CA LEU A 374 24.08 0.51 -19.12
C LEU A 374 24.22 1.27 -17.80
N THR A 375 23.27 2.13 -17.45
CA THR A 375 23.44 3.05 -16.32
C THR A 375 23.29 2.32 -14.98
N PRO A 376 24.28 2.41 -14.07
CA PRO A 376 24.11 1.89 -12.72
C PRO A 376 22.94 2.57 -12.00
N SER A 377 22.09 1.81 -11.30
CA SER A 377 20.93 2.38 -10.56
C SER A 377 21.35 3.49 -9.59
N SER A 378 22.49 3.31 -8.95
CA SER A 378 23.13 4.27 -8.03
C SER A 378 23.55 5.61 -8.66
N LYS A 379 23.44 5.74 -10.00
CA LYS A 379 23.74 6.93 -10.81
C LYS A 379 22.58 7.40 -11.69
N ALA A 380 21.49 6.66 -11.73
CA ALA A 380 20.26 7.07 -12.40
C ALA A 380 19.30 7.72 -11.41
N MET A 381 18.60 8.77 -11.85
CA MET A 381 17.68 9.55 -11.02
C MET A 381 16.57 10.18 -11.87
N TRP A 382 15.57 10.77 -11.23
CA TRP A 382 14.38 11.26 -11.93
C TRP A 382 13.97 12.66 -11.50
N SER A 383 13.55 13.44 -12.48
CA SER A 383 12.92 14.74 -12.28
C SER A 383 11.65 14.94 -13.12
N THR A 384 10.80 15.88 -12.70
CA THR A 384 9.64 16.28 -13.51
C THR A 384 10.04 17.23 -14.64
N ASP A 385 11.10 18.03 -14.43
CA ASP A 385 11.34 19.26 -15.20
C ASP A 385 10.14 20.22 -15.19
N GLY A 386 9.32 20.12 -14.13
CA GLY A 386 8.05 20.79 -14.01
C GLY A 386 8.23 22.29 -13.94
N HIS A 387 7.50 23.00 -14.80
CA HIS A 387 7.50 24.46 -14.85
C HIS A 387 6.11 24.97 -15.19
N HIS A 388 5.81 26.21 -14.79
CA HIS A 388 4.55 26.94 -14.99
C HIS A 388 3.32 26.36 -14.30
N TYR A 389 3.00 25.08 -14.51
CA TYR A 389 1.74 24.44 -14.15
C TYR A 389 1.95 23.21 -13.26
N GLY A 390 1.01 22.97 -12.34
CA GLY A 390 1.03 21.80 -11.45
C GLY A 390 0.78 20.49 -12.20
N GLU A 391 0.06 20.53 -13.31
CA GLU A 391 -0.28 19.38 -14.16
C GLU A 391 0.95 18.58 -14.59
N THR A 392 2.06 19.25 -14.92
CA THR A 392 3.32 18.59 -15.30
C THR A 392 3.82 17.67 -14.19
N TYR A 393 3.79 18.14 -12.93
CA TYR A 393 4.22 17.36 -11.77
C TYR A 393 3.32 16.14 -11.54
N TYR A 394 2.00 16.32 -11.63
CA TYR A 394 1.04 15.23 -11.48
C TYR A 394 1.22 14.17 -12.58
N LEU A 395 1.25 14.61 -13.83
CA LEU A 395 1.35 13.73 -14.99
C LEU A 395 2.67 12.97 -15.01
N ALA A 396 3.78 13.65 -14.73
CA ALA A 396 5.09 13.04 -14.73
C ALA A 396 5.19 11.94 -13.66
N GLN A 397 4.73 12.21 -12.43
CA GLN A 397 4.71 11.22 -11.34
C GLN A 397 3.79 10.04 -11.63
N LYS A 398 2.58 10.28 -12.14
CA LYS A 398 1.65 9.20 -12.47
C LYS A 398 2.23 8.30 -13.56
N GLN A 399 2.73 8.90 -14.64
CA GLN A 399 3.22 8.15 -15.80
C GLN A 399 4.52 7.39 -15.52
N VAL A 400 5.45 7.95 -14.73
CA VAL A 400 6.68 7.23 -14.37
C VAL A 400 6.37 5.98 -13.53
N ARG A 401 5.42 6.06 -12.59
CA ARG A 401 5.00 4.91 -11.77
C ARG A 401 4.36 3.82 -12.64
N GLU A 402 3.45 4.19 -13.54
CA GLU A 402 2.84 3.24 -14.50
C GLU A 402 3.89 2.54 -15.37
N VAL A 403 4.82 3.31 -15.95
CA VAL A 403 5.90 2.77 -16.79
C VAL A 403 6.82 1.86 -15.99
N PHE A 404 7.17 2.23 -14.76
CA PHE A 404 7.99 1.40 -13.89
C PHE A 404 7.31 0.07 -13.56
N LYS A 405 6.00 0.05 -13.30
CA LYS A 405 5.27 -1.22 -13.10
C LYS A 405 5.43 -2.14 -14.31
N THR A 406 5.26 -1.62 -15.52
CA THR A 406 5.41 -2.41 -16.75
C THR A 406 6.84 -2.91 -16.94
N VAL A 407 7.82 -2.00 -16.90
CA VAL A 407 9.23 -2.33 -17.18
C VAL A 407 9.80 -3.27 -16.11
N MET A 408 9.51 -3.04 -14.84
CA MET A 408 10.04 -3.86 -13.75
C MET A 408 9.41 -5.26 -13.73
N ARG A 409 8.11 -5.39 -14.04
CA ARG A 409 7.48 -6.71 -14.25
C ARG A 409 8.12 -7.47 -15.42
N GLU A 410 8.43 -6.79 -16.52
CA GLU A 410 9.11 -7.42 -17.66
C GLU A 410 10.52 -7.89 -17.30
N ILE A 411 11.29 -7.05 -16.58
CA ILE A 411 12.64 -7.40 -16.11
C ILE A 411 12.58 -8.61 -15.17
N TYR A 412 11.65 -8.62 -14.21
CA TYR A 412 11.45 -9.75 -13.31
C TYR A 412 11.04 -11.02 -14.06
N GLY A 413 10.09 -10.92 -14.98
CA GLY A 413 9.57 -12.05 -15.75
C GLY A 413 10.60 -12.76 -16.61
N LYS A 414 11.73 -12.11 -16.93
CA LYS A 414 12.87 -12.73 -17.61
C LYS A 414 13.74 -13.60 -16.69
N GLY A 415 13.55 -13.53 -15.37
CA GLY A 415 14.21 -14.40 -14.38
C GLY A 415 15.66 -14.03 -14.01
N ASN A 416 16.23 -12.98 -14.60
CA ASN A 416 17.64 -12.61 -14.38
C ASN A 416 17.87 -11.70 -13.16
N VAL A 417 16.82 -11.03 -12.67
CA VAL A 417 16.91 -10.05 -11.58
C VAL A 417 15.84 -10.36 -10.54
N SER A 418 16.25 -10.51 -9.27
CA SER A 418 15.33 -10.79 -8.16
C SER A 418 14.47 -9.57 -7.81
N LEU A 419 13.30 -9.80 -7.20
CA LEU A 419 12.44 -8.71 -6.70
C LEU A 419 13.18 -7.78 -5.73
N ARG A 420 14.06 -8.32 -4.88
CA ARG A 420 14.92 -7.52 -4.00
C ARG A 420 15.78 -6.52 -4.76
N ASN A 421 16.45 -6.98 -5.82
CA ASN A 421 17.29 -6.11 -6.64
C ASN A 421 16.45 -5.09 -7.40
N ILE A 422 15.26 -5.47 -7.86
CA ILE A 422 14.33 -4.55 -8.51
C ILE A 422 13.82 -3.48 -7.52
N SER A 423 13.50 -3.84 -6.27
CA SER A 423 13.15 -2.88 -5.22
C SER A 423 14.28 -1.87 -4.97
N ASN A 424 15.53 -2.34 -4.95
CA ASN A 424 16.70 -1.45 -4.83
C ASN A 424 16.84 -0.51 -6.04
N ILE A 425 16.62 -1.01 -7.26
CA ILE A 425 16.63 -0.18 -8.47
C ILE A 425 15.56 0.92 -8.36
N VAL A 426 14.31 0.57 -8.01
CA VAL A 426 13.23 1.55 -7.88
C VAL A 426 13.57 2.62 -6.84
N THR A 427 14.03 2.21 -5.66
CA THR A 427 14.36 3.15 -4.57
C THR A 427 15.59 4.00 -4.87
N ASP A 428 16.58 3.46 -5.59
CA ASP A 428 17.72 4.22 -6.07
C ASP A 428 17.30 5.33 -7.03
N LEU A 429 16.52 4.98 -8.06
CA LEU A 429 16.11 5.92 -9.11
C LEU A 429 15.14 6.98 -8.59
N PHE A 430 14.24 6.64 -7.66
CA PHE A 430 13.27 7.60 -7.12
C PHE A 430 13.80 8.42 -5.93
N PHE A 431 14.75 7.89 -5.15
CA PHE A 431 15.11 8.52 -3.87
C PHE A 431 16.62 8.50 -3.58
N ASN A 432 17.26 7.33 -3.49
CA ASN A 432 18.59 7.22 -2.87
C ASN A 432 19.68 7.93 -3.66
N THR A 433 19.64 7.87 -4.99
CA THR A 433 20.66 8.53 -5.84
C THR A 433 20.64 10.03 -5.63
N SER A 434 19.45 10.67 -5.69
CA SER A 434 19.29 12.10 -5.42
C SER A 434 19.67 12.47 -3.99
N ASN A 435 19.20 11.70 -3.00
CA ASN A 435 19.49 11.96 -1.59
C ASN A 435 21.01 11.95 -1.30
N ARG A 436 21.74 10.97 -1.85
CA ARG A 436 23.19 10.84 -1.70
C ARG A 436 23.96 11.93 -2.44
N LEU A 437 23.62 12.15 -3.72
CA LEU A 437 24.32 13.08 -4.62
C LEU A 437 24.20 14.53 -4.12
N TYR A 438 22.99 14.97 -3.77
CA TYR A 438 22.73 16.35 -3.30
C TYR A 438 22.90 16.53 -1.79
N ASN A 439 23.32 15.49 -1.06
CA ASN A 439 23.54 15.53 0.38
C ASN A 439 22.32 15.98 1.20
N LEU A 440 21.13 15.49 0.84
CA LEU A 440 19.87 15.99 1.40
C LEU A 440 19.60 15.46 2.81
N LYS A 441 20.22 14.33 3.19
CA LYS A 441 20.08 13.68 4.51
C LYS A 441 18.63 13.39 4.87
N LEU A 442 17.85 12.94 3.89
CA LEU A 442 16.44 12.56 4.06
C LEU A 442 16.33 11.06 4.29
N ASP A 443 15.35 10.66 5.10
CA ASP A 443 15.07 9.25 5.35
C ASP A 443 14.07 8.71 4.33
N LEU A 444 14.38 7.55 3.74
CA LEU A 444 13.45 6.86 2.85
C LEU A 444 12.33 6.25 3.69
N ASN A 445 11.10 6.73 3.48
CA ASN A 445 9.92 6.20 4.15
C ASN A 445 8.85 5.82 3.13
N ILE A 446 8.77 4.52 2.86
CA ILE A 446 7.71 3.93 2.04
C ILE A 446 6.62 3.46 3.01
N PRO A 447 5.40 4.03 2.95
CA PRO A 447 4.28 3.54 3.74
C PRO A 447 4.16 2.04 3.58
N ILE A 448 4.03 1.32 4.69
CA ILE A 448 3.72 -0.10 4.62
C ILE A 448 2.25 -0.19 4.15
N PRO A 449 1.90 -1.04 3.15
CA PRO A 449 0.53 -1.11 2.64
C PRO A 449 -0.44 -1.27 3.81
N LEU A 450 -1.63 -0.65 3.78
CA LEU A 450 -2.64 -0.84 4.83
C LEU A 450 -3.09 -2.31 4.96
N ASN A 451 -2.90 -3.11 3.91
CA ASN A 451 -3.05 -4.58 3.90
C ASN A 451 -1.83 -5.34 4.48
N HIS A 452 -0.75 -4.62 4.79
CA HIS A 452 0.56 -5.09 5.22
C HIS A 452 1.11 -4.30 6.41
N ALA A 453 0.35 -3.47 7.13
CA ALA A 453 0.79 -3.05 8.46
C ALA A 453 1.19 -4.36 9.20
N PRO A 454 2.45 -4.47 9.63
CA PRO A 454 3.27 -5.65 9.37
C PRO A 454 2.61 -6.96 9.79
N LEU A 455 2.18 -7.72 8.79
CA LEU A 455 2.45 -9.14 8.75
C LEU A 455 3.73 -9.30 7.93
N GLU A 456 4.86 -8.87 8.48
CA GLU A 456 6.17 -9.23 7.91
C GLU A 456 6.20 -10.76 7.74
N MET A 457 6.66 -11.21 6.58
CA MET A 457 7.27 -12.52 6.34
C MET A 457 8.74 -12.24 6.06
N ALA A 458 9.50 -12.03 7.13
CA ALA A 458 10.93 -12.26 7.10
C ALA A 458 11.16 -13.73 7.46
N GLY A 459 12.29 -14.30 7.03
CA GLY A 459 12.71 -15.63 7.47
C GLY A 459 12.54 -15.77 8.98
N ALA A 460 12.21 -16.97 9.44
CA ALA A 460 11.67 -17.26 10.77
C ALA A 460 12.57 -16.91 11.99
N GLU A 461 13.61 -16.10 11.78
CA GLU A 461 14.55 -15.56 12.76
C GLU A 461 14.51 -14.00 12.85
N ASP A 462 14.08 -13.25 11.81
CA ASP A 462 14.12 -11.76 11.78
C ASP A 462 12.80 -11.08 12.24
N GLU A 463 11.65 -11.77 12.18
CA GLU A 463 10.32 -11.26 12.61
C GLU A 463 10.24 -10.91 14.11
N LEU A 464 11.24 -11.31 14.89
CA LEU A 464 11.21 -11.24 16.34
C LEU A 464 11.78 -9.97 16.93
N GLU A 465 12.52 -9.16 16.18
CA GLU A 465 13.15 -7.96 16.74
C GLU A 465 12.36 -6.65 16.51
N HIS A 466 11.43 -6.62 15.56
CA HIS A 466 10.77 -5.36 15.12
C HIS A 466 9.29 -5.19 15.55
N ARG A 467 8.62 -6.23 16.05
CA ARG A 467 7.19 -6.15 16.46
C ARG A 467 6.96 -5.21 17.64
N GLY A 468 7.84 -5.22 18.65
CA GLY A 468 7.71 -4.38 19.84
C GLY A 468 7.80 -2.88 19.54
N ARG A 469 8.81 -2.47 18.77
CA ARG A 469 9.09 -1.04 18.47
C ARG A 469 8.05 -0.42 17.53
N THR A 470 7.67 -1.13 16.47
CA THR A 470 6.62 -0.66 15.54
C THR A 470 5.25 -0.61 16.22
N GLY A 471 4.93 -1.61 17.03
CA GLY A 471 3.70 -1.65 17.82
C GLY A 471 3.61 -0.51 18.85
N LEU A 472 4.73 -0.20 19.52
CA LEU A 472 4.81 0.90 20.48
C LEU A 472 4.48 2.25 19.82
N LYS A 473 4.99 2.51 18.62
CA LYS A 473 4.69 3.76 17.90
C LYS A 473 3.20 3.88 17.56
N ILE A 474 2.58 2.83 17.02
CA ILE A 474 1.14 2.82 16.70
C ILE A 474 0.31 3.07 17.96
N LEU A 475 0.68 2.41 19.07
CA LEU A 475 0.02 2.61 20.36
C LEU A 475 0.18 4.05 20.85
N GLN A 476 1.37 4.66 20.76
CA GLN A 476 1.61 6.05 21.17
C GLN A 476 0.79 7.05 20.33
N ASP A 477 0.72 6.86 19.02
CA ASP A 477 -0.10 7.70 18.13
C ASP A 477 -1.59 7.59 18.48
N PHE A 478 -2.06 6.39 18.81
CA PHE A 478 -3.44 6.15 19.26
C PHE A 478 -3.73 6.82 20.61
N LEU A 479 -2.83 6.71 21.57
CA LEU A 479 -2.95 7.33 22.89
C LEU A 479 -2.93 8.85 22.83
N THR A 480 -2.18 9.43 21.89
CA THR A 480 -2.16 10.88 21.66
C THR A 480 -3.53 11.41 21.25
N LYS A 481 -4.27 10.63 20.45
CA LYS A 481 -5.64 10.97 20.02
C LYS A 481 -6.70 10.65 21.08
N ASN A 482 -6.39 9.73 22.00
CA ASN A 482 -7.32 9.23 23.01
C ASN A 482 -6.72 9.35 24.42
N PRO A 483 -6.51 10.60 24.91
CA PRO A 483 -5.98 10.81 26.25
C PRO A 483 -6.96 10.26 27.29
N GLY A 484 -6.48 9.46 28.23
CA GLY A 484 -7.30 8.87 29.31
C GLY A 484 -7.42 7.35 29.31
N ILE A 485 -6.84 6.66 28.31
CA ILE A 485 -6.74 5.20 28.32
C ILE A 485 -5.80 4.74 29.44
N GLU A 486 -6.28 3.85 30.30
CA GLU A 486 -5.51 3.28 31.41
C GLU A 486 -5.23 1.78 31.22
N TYR A 487 -6.02 1.12 30.38
CA TYR A 487 -6.03 -0.32 30.22
C TYR A 487 -6.08 -0.71 28.75
N LEU A 488 -5.33 -1.74 28.39
CA LEU A 488 -5.42 -2.40 27.09
C LEU A 488 -6.01 -3.80 27.31
N ARG A 489 -7.03 -4.14 26.52
CA ARG A 489 -7.65 -5.46 26.49
C ARG A 489 -7.02 -6.26 25.35
N LEU A 490 -6.26 -7.30 25.74
CA LEU A 490 -5.60 -8.23 24.84
C LEU A 490 -6.55 -9.39 24.56
N ASN A 491 -7.04 -9.49 23.33
CA ASN A 491 -8.07 -10.45 22.96
C ASN A 491 -7.58 -11.53 22.02
N TRP A 492 -8.11 -12.75 22.15
CA TRP A 492 -7.96 -13.81 21.16
C TRP A 492 -9.24 -14.63 21.10
N LEU A 493 -9.52 -15.23 19.94
CA LEU A 493 -10.66 -16.13 19.77
C LEU A 493 -10.17 -17.57 19.90
N ASP A 494 -10.77 -18.35 20.78
CA ASP A 494 -10.49 -19.78 20.89
C ASP A 494 -11.32 -20.61 19.89
N TYR A 495 -11.10 -21.92 19.85
CA TYR A 495 -11.80 -22.84 18.94
C TYR A 495 -13.30 -23.02 19.29
N SER A 496 -13.70 -22.62 20.50
CA SER A 496 -15.09 -22.53 20.94
C SER A 496 -15.79 -21.26 20.48
N SER A 497 -15.10 -20.40 19.71
CA SER A 497 -15.58 -19.08 19.28
C SER A 497 -15.84 -18.12 20.44
N ILE A 498 -15.19 -18.35 21.59
CA ILE A 498 -15.29 -17.46 22.75
C ILE A 498 -14.17 -16.43 22.67
N LEU A 499 -14.54 -15.14 22.73
CA LEU A 499 -13.58 -14.05 22.80
C LEU A 499 -12.96 -14.05 24.21
N ARG A 500 -11.70 -14.46 24.30
CA ARG A 500 -10.92 -14.46 25.53
C ARG A 500 -10.18 -13.14 25.66
N THR A 501 -10.10 -12.62 26.88
CA THR A 501 -9.51 -11.30 27.15
C THR A 501 -8.59 -11.31 28.37
N ARG A 502 -7.44 -10.65 28.26
CA ARG A 502 -6.64 -10.19 29.40
C ARG A 502 -6.62 -8.68 29.44
N VAL A 503 -7.05 -8.10 30.57
CA VAL A 503 -6.98 -6.65 30.79
C VAL A 503 -5.65 -6.32 31.45
N VAL A 504 -4.83 -5.52 30.78
CA VAL A 504 -3.48 -5.17 31.22
C VAL A 504 -3.39 -3.66 31.42
N LYS A 505 -2.74 -3.22 32.51
CA LYS A 505 -2.46 -1.80 32.75
C LYS A 505 -1.54 -1.26 31.64
N LEU A 506 -1.90 -0.12 31.07
CA LEU A 506 -1.17 0.48 29.94
C LEU A 506 0.32 0.68 30.25
N LYS A 507 0.66 1.11 31.48
CA LYS A 507 2.05 1.23 31.95
C LYS A 507 2.86 -0.07 31.80
N HIS A 508 2.22 -1.22 32.03
CA HIS A 508 2.87 -2.52 31.92
C HIS A 508 3.03 -2.90 30.44
N VAL A 509 2.02 -2.63 29.61
CA VAL A 509 2.12 -2.85 28.15
C VAL A 509 3.29 -2.08 27.56
N ILE A 510 3.37 -0.77 27.84
CA ILE A 510 4.45 0.09 27.35
C ILE A 510 5.80 -0.44 27.82
N ALA A 511 5.94 -0.75 29.12
CA ALA A 511 7.17 -1.32 29.65
C ALA A 511 7.54 -2.66 28.99
N GLN A 512 6.58 -3.53 28.66
CA GLN A 512 6.87 -4.77 27.94
C GLN A 512 7.28 -4.51 26.49
N LEU A 513 6.66 -3.58 25.78
CA LEU A 513 7.04 -3.24 24.40
C LEU A 513 8.41 -2.56 24.30
N GLU A 514 8.79 -1.79 25.32
CA GLU A 514 10.12 -1.15 25.41
C GLU A 514 11.22 -2.18 25.71
N ASN A 515 10.92 -3.20 26.53
CA ASN A 515 11.90 -4.18 27.01
C ASN A 515 11.95 -5.48 26.19
N ASN A 516 10.87 -5.82 25.46
CA ASN A 516 10.78 -7.05 24.67
C ASN A 516 10.66 -6.73 23.18
N SER A 517 11.72 -7.02 22.42
CA SER A 517 11.75 -6.81 20.97
C SER A 517 10.71 -7.66 20.22
N ASN A 518 10.38 -8.85 20.75
CA ASN A 518 9.34 -9.76 20.21
C ASN A 518 7.90 -9.25 20.33
N GLY A 519 7.69 -8.13 21.03
CA GLY A 519 6.38 -7.50 21.19
C GLY A 519 5.41 -8.25 22.09
N SER A 520 5.83 -9.32 22.76
CA SER A 520 4.98 -10.05 23.71
C SER A 520 4.74 -9.26 24.99
N ILE A 521 3.50 -9.34 25.49
CA ILE A 521 3.06 -8.58 26.67
C ILE A 521 2.92 -9.47 27.89
N ILE A 522 2.17 -10.57 27.78
CA ILE A 522 1.82 -11.41 28.92
C ILE A 522 1.71 -12.88 28.52
N GLY A 523 2.04 -13.76 29.46
CA GLY A 523 1.84 -15.20 29.32
C GLY A 523 0.40 -15.63 29.57
N VAL A 524 -0.02 -16.67 28.86
CA VAL A 524 -1.24 -17.45 29.10
C VAL A 524 -0.87 -18.93 29.16
N THR A 525 -1.70 -19.77 29.77
CA THR A 525 -1.45 -21.22 29.80
C THR A 525 -1.50 -21.81 28.39
N LYS A 526 -0.71 -22.86 28.09
CA LYS A 526 -0.81 -23.61 26.82
C LYS A 526 -2.20 -24.23 26.59
N ALA A 527 -3.01 -24.36 27.65
CA ALA A 527 -4.41 -24.73 27.55
C ALA A 527 -5.34 -23.63 27.00
N ALA A 528 -4.86 -22.40 26.74
CA ALA A 528 -5.69 -21.25 26.40
C ALA A 528 -6.54 -21.40 25.12
N LEU A 529 -6.19 -22.33 24.23
CA LEU A 529 -6.97 -22.69 23.04
C LEU A 529 -7.88 -23.92 23.24
N TYR A 530 -7.77 -24.61 24.39
CA TYR A 530 -8.46 -25.87 24.70
C TYR A 530 -9.44 -25.77 25.88
N ILE A 531 -9.60 -24.57 26.43
CA ILE A 531 -10.53 -24.31 27.52
C ILE A 531 -11.91 -24.04 26.93
N LEU A 532 -12.90 -24.79 27.39
CA LEU A 532 -14.30 -24.61 27.01
C LEU A 532 -14.93 -23.38 27.68
N ALA A 533 -16.15 -23.01 27.30
CA ALA A 533 -16.85 -21.87 27.89
C ALA A 533 -17.03 -21.98 29.42
N ASN A 534 -17.23 -23.21 29.92
CA ASN A 534 -17.39 -23.53 31.35
C ASN A 534 -16.06 -23.79 32.10
N CYS A 535 -14.92 -23.45 31.49
CA CYS A 535 -13.58 -23.69 32.01
C CYS A 535 -13.14 -25.17 32.12
N THR A 536 -13.90 -26.11 31.56
CA THR A 536 -13.45 -27.50 31.40
C THR A 536 -12.33 -27.57 30.34
N LEU A 537 -11.36 -28.45 30.56
CA LEU A 537 -10.27 -28.70 29.63
C LEU A 537 -10.64 -29.84 28.68
N ALA A 538 -10.47 -29.63 27.38
CA ALA A 538 -10.53 -30.71 26.40
C ALA A 538 -9.33 -31.67 26.56
N GLU A 539 -9.45 -32.90 26.05
CA GLU A 539 -8.36 -33.88 26.07
C GLU A 539 -7.10 -33.33 25.38
N GLY A 540 -5.91 -33.68 25.86
CA GLY A 540 -4.65 -33.15 25.35
C GLY A 540 -4.32 -31.70 25.75
N ALA A 541 -5.24 -30.99 26.42
CA ALA A 541 -4.92 -29.71 27.03
C ALA A 541 -3.89 -29.89 28.15
N ASN A 542 -2.82 -29.10 28.12
CA ASN A 542 -1.80 -29.10 29.16
C ASN A 542 -1.79 -27.76 29.89
N PRO A 543 -2.12 -27.72 31.20
CA PRO A 543 -2.00 -26.50 31.97
C PRO A 543 -0.54 -26.10 32.22
N CYS A 544 0.42 -27.02 32.03
CA CYS A 544 1.84 -26.80 32.23
C CYS A 544 2.47 -26.09 31.03
N GLY A 545 3.28 -25.08 31.31
CA GLY A 545 3.90 -24.21 30.32
C GLY A 545 3.07 -22.96 30.04
N GLU A 546 3.69 -22.02 29.32
CA GLU A 546 3.05 -20.78 28.91
C GLU A 546 3.15 -20.60 27.40
N ASP A 547 2.19 -19.87 26.84
CA ASP A 547 2.25 -19.21 25.53
C ASP A 547 2.16 -17.71 25.75
N ARG A 548 2.64 -16.90 24.80
CA ARG A 548 2.75 -15.45 24.92
C ARG A 548 1.74 -14.76 24.02
N LEU A 549 1.00 -13.79 24.56
CA LEU A 549 0.12 -12.93 23.79
C LEU A 549 0.91 -11.78 23.17
N VAL A 550 0.76 -11.61 21.86
CA VAL A 550 1.36 -10.52 21.09
C VAL A 550 0.27 -9.69 20.43
N PRO A 551 0.04 -8.43 20.85
CA PRO A 551 -0.99 -7.58 20.28
C PRO A 551 -0.70 -7.23 18.81
N ASP A 552 -1.73 -7.32 17.99
CA ASP A 552 -1.75 -6.82 16.63
C ASP A 552 -2.36 -5.42 16.61
N PHE A 553 -1.53 -4.39 16.75
CA PHE A 553 -1.98 -3.01 16.87
C PHE A 553 -2.71 -2.47 15.62
N THR A 554 -2.73 -3.20 14.51
CA THR A 554 -3.58 -2.88 13.36
C THR A 554 -5.08 -3.04 13.66
N SER A 555 -5.40 -3.85 14.68
CA SER A 555 -6.76 -4.07 15.18
C SER A 555 -7.15 -3.16 16.36
N LEU A 556 -6.27 -2.23 16.75
CA LEU A 556 -6.44 -1.38 17.94
C LEU A 556 -7.64 -0.44 17.79
N ARG A 557 -8.58 -0.54 18.73
CA ARG A 557 -9.79 0.31 18.80
C ARG A 557 -10.07 0.76 20.23
N LEU A 558 -10.88 1.80 20.39
CA LEU A 558 -11.49 2.11 21.69
C LEU A 558 -12.45 1.00 22.06
N HIS A 559 -12.46 0.56 23.31
CA HIS A 559 -13.43 -0.45 23.73
C HIS A 559 -14.81 0.21 23.97
N PRO A 560 -15.94 -0.42 23.58
CA PRO A 560 -17.29 0.15 23.71
C PRO A 560 -17.84 0.15 25.16
N HIS A 561 -16.97 0.11 26.17
CA HIS A 561 -17.39 -0.07 27.57
C HIS A 561 -18.19 1.14 28.04
N GLN A 562 -19.23 0.86 28.81
CA GLN A 562 -20.08 1.88 29.43
C GLN A 562 -20.06 1.76 30.95
N LYS A 563 -20.09 2.90 31.62
CA LYS A 563 -20.19 3.02 33.07
C LYS A 563 -21.37 3.93 33.40
N ASN A 564 -22.32 3.45 34.21
CA ASN A 564 -23.56 4.18 34.56
C ASN A 564 -24.35 4.67 33.33
N GLY A 565 -24.39 3.88 32.26
CA GLY A 565 -25.12 4.22 31.03
C GLY A 565 -24.43 5.28 30.15
N GLN A 566 -23.21 5.71 30.49
CA GLN A 566 -22.40 6.63 29.69
C GLN A 566 -21.14 5.94 29.17
N ASP A 567 -20.64 6.39 28.03
CA ASP A 567 -19.41 5.87 27.45
C ASP A 567 -18.21 6.14 28.37
N HIS A 568 -17.41 5.11 28.60
CA HIS A 568 -16.28 5.15 29.52
C HIS A 568 -14.99 4.77 28.77
N HIS A 569 -14.27 5.80 28.31
CA HIS A 569 -13.15 5.68 27.38
C HIS A 569 -11.78 5.44 28.07
N ASN A 570 -11.73 4.61 29.11
CA ASN A 570 -10.47 4.28 29.80
C ASN A 570 -9.88 2.92 29.35
N HIS A 571 -10.54 2.20 28.43
CA HIS A 571 -10.08 0.95 27.85
C HIS A 571 -9.88 1.07 26.33
N ALA A 572 -8.77 0.54 25.84
CA ALA A 572 -8.59 0.18 24.44
C ALA A 572 -8.62 -1.35 24.28
N THR A 573 -8.88 -1.83 23.07
CA THR A 573 -9.03 -3.24 22.73
C THR A 573 -8.19 -3.59 21.52
N VAL A 574 -7.56 -4.77 21.52
CA VAL A 574 -6.68 -5.23 20.44
C VAL A 574 -6.71 -6.76 20.34
N MET A 575 -6.74 -7.28 19.12
CA MET A 575 -6.60 -8.72 18.87
C MET A 575 -5.13 -9.15 18.97
N CYS A 576 -4.89 -10.39 19.38
CA CYS A 576 -3.56 -10.90 19.66
C CYS A 576 -3.26 -12.16 18.85
N TRP A 577 -1.99 -12.29 18.48
CA TRP A 577 -1.36 -13.55 18.13
C TRP A 577 -0.99 -14.32 19.40
N ILE A 578 -0.88 -15.63 19.28
CA ILE A 578 -0.38 -16.52 20.34
C ILE A 578 0.95 -17.09 19.87
N GLN A 579 2.01 -16.87 20.64
CA GLN A 579 3.37 -17.32 20.35
C GLN A 579 3.85 -18.35 21.37
N ASP A 580 4.67 -19.28 20.90
CA ASP A 580 5.43 -20.16 21.79
C ASP A 580 6.56 -19.35 22.47
N PRO A 581 6.78 -19.46 23.79
CA PRO A 581 7.71 -18.60 24.52
C PRO A 581 9.17 -18.89 24.18
N ASP A 582 9.50 -20.11 23.73
CA ASP A 582 10.89 -20.55 23.51
C ASP A 582 11.34 -20.22 22.09
N SER A 583 10.52 -20.56 21.10
CA SER A 583 10.80 -20.26 19.69
C SER A 583 10.38 -18.85 19.27
N HIS A 584 9.51 -18.22 20.07
CA HIS A 584 8.82 -16.97 19.80
C HIS A 584 8.01 -16.95 18.49
N LYS A 585 7.82 -18.11 17.84
CA LYS A 585 7.01 -18.21 16.62
C LYS A 585 5.53 -18.22 16.97
N THR A 586 4.71 -17.59 16.12
CA THR A 586 3.25 -17.71 16.25
C THR A 586 2.86 -19.18 16.10
N ILE A 587 2.05 -19.68 17.03
CA ILE A 587 1.63 -21.07 17.05
C ILE A 587 0.79 -21.37 15.80
N ALA A 588 1.08 -22.49 15.13
CA ALA A 588 0.40 -22.89 13.90
C ALA A 588 -1.12 -23.01 14.08
N LEU A 589 -1.56 -23.44 15.26
CA LEU A 589 -2.96 -23.61 15.64
C LEU A 589 -3.64 -22.30 16.11
N CYS A 590 -2.96 -21.16 16.15
CA CYS A 590 -3.62 -19.90 16.44
C CYS A 590 -4.63 -19.57 15.32
N PRO A 591 -5.95 -19.37 15.59
CA PRO A 591 -6.94 -19.17 14.52
C PRO A 591 -6.62 -18.02 13.56
N ARG A 592 -6.11 -16.88 14.07
CA ARG A 592 -5.62 -15.78 13.21
C ARG A 592 -4.48 -16.25 12.30
N ASN A 593 -3.57 -17.09 12.80
CA ASN A 593 -2.43 -17.58 12.04
C ASN A 593 -2.86 -18.55 10.93
N ILE A 594 -3.87 -19.39 11.21
CA ILE A 594 -4.48 -20.26 10.20
C ILE A 594 -5.07 -19.41 9.05
N LEU A 595 -5.78 -18.32 9.35
CA LEU A 595 -6.26 -17.40 8.32
C LEU A 595 -5.11 -16.70 7.57
N LYS A 596 -4.07 -16.23 8.27
CA LYS A 596 -2.87 -15.66 7.64
C LYS A 596 -2.30 -16.64 6.61
N ASN A 597 -2.09 -17.90 7.00
CA ASN A 597 -1.49 -18.92 6.13
C ASN A 597 -2.39 -19.27 4.94
N ALA A 598 -3.72 -19.34 5.13
CA ALA A 598 -4.66 -19.53 4.04
C ALA A 598 -4.57 -18.41 2.98
N LEU A 599 -4.41 -17.15 3.42
CA LEU A 599 -4.24 -16.00 2.52
C LEU A 599 -2.90 -16.05 1.77
N VAL A 600 -1.82 -16.45 2.43
CA VAL A 600 -0.51 -16.66 1.79
C VAL A 600 -0.63 -17.72 0.69
N ARG A 601 -1.24 -18.87 1.00
CA ARG A 601 -1.46 -19.94 0.02
C ARG A 601 -2.31 -19.47 -1.16
N ALA A 602 -3.35 -18.67 -0.91
CA ALA A 602 -4.16 -18.08 -1.97
C ALA A 602 -3.35 -17.14 -2.88
N SER A 603 -2.50 -16.31 -2.27
CA SER A 603 -1.56 -15.43 -2.99
C SER A 603 -0.59 -16.23 -3.87
N ASP A 604 -0.02 -17.31 -3.34
CA ASP A 604 0.89 -18.19 -4.09
C ASP A 604 0.19 -18.87 -5.28
N ALA A 605 -1.11 -19.17 -5.15
CA ALA A 605 -1.95 -19.65 -6.25
C ALA A 605 -2.38 -18.54 -7.24
N GLY A 606 -1.90 -17.31 -7.05
CA GLY A 606 -2.19 -16.15 -7.89
C GLY A 606 -3.62 -15.62 -7.70
N LEU A 607 -4.14 -15.66 -6.48
CA LEU A 607 -5.37 -14.98 -6.04
C LEU A 607 -4.99 -13.77 -5.18
N SER A 608 -5.58 -12.61 -5.44
CA SER A 608 -5.27 -11.37 -4.72
C SER A 608 -6.52 -10.50 -4.53
N ASN A 609 -6.37 -9.40 -3.79
CA ASN A 609 -7.41 -8.41 -3.59
C ASN A 609 -8.73 -8.97 -3.04
N PHE A 610 -8.65 -9.93 -2.11
CA PHE A 610 -9.83 -10.42 -1.41
C PHE A 610 -10.54 -9.28 -0.68
N LYS A 611 -11.85 -9.23 -0.82
CA LYS A 611 -12.77 -8.38 -0.06
C LYS A 611 -13.86 -9.26 0.52
N VAL A 612 -14.13 -9.08 1.81
CA VAL A 612 -15.09 -9.87 2.58
C VAL A 612 -16.03 -8.93 3.32
N GLY A 613 -17.32 -9.08 3.08
CA GLY A 613 -18.40 -8.43 3.82
C GLY A 613 -19.15 -9.47 4.66
N PHE A 614 -19.67 -9.05 5.80
CA PHE A 614 -20.46 -9.92 6.68
C PHE A 614 -21.84 -9.31 6.91
N GLU A 615 -22.86 -10.13 6.72
CA GLU A 615 -24.19 -9.88 7.27
C GLU A 615 -24.23 -10.49 8.68
N ILE A 616 -24.70 -9.74 9.66
CA ILE A 616 -24.81 -10.17 11.06
C ILE A 616 -26.30 -10.25 11.39
N GLU A 617 -26.84 -11.46 11.42
CA GLU A 617 -28.18 -11.67 11.94
C GLU A 617 -28.11 -12.02 13.43
N PHE A 618 -28.97 -11.41 14.24
CA PHE A 618 -29.04 -11.67 15.68
C PHE A 618 -30.44 -11.43 16.23
N CYS A 619 -30.78 -12.15 17.29
CA CYS A 619 -32.02 -11.94 18.04
C CYS A 619 -31.75 -11.15 19.33
N MET A 620 -32.63 -10.22 19.68
CA MET A 620 -32.58 -9.50 20.95
C MET A 620 -33.57 -10.11 21.95
N PHE A 621 -33.05 -10.65 23.06
CA PHE A 621 -33.85 -11.22 24.16
C PHE A 621 -33.78 -10.37 25.42
N LYS A 622 -34.83 -10.38 26.25
CA LYS A 622 -34.81 -9.74 27.56
C LYS A 622 -33.82 -10.44 28.48
N GLN A 623 -32.89 -9.69 29.07
CA GLN A 623 -31.87 -10.27 29.95
C GLN A 623 -32.49 -10.95 31.18
N SER A 624 -33.51 -10.32 31.80
CA SER A 624 -34.19 -10.87 32.99
C SER A 624 -34.79 -12.25 32.76
N ASP A 625 -35.33 -12.51 31.58
CA ASP A 625 -35.95 -13.78 31.24
C ASP A 625 -34.88 -14.84 30.97
N LEU A 626 -33.78 -14.47 30.30
CA LEU A 626 -32.65 -15.37 30.08
C LEU A 626 -32.03 -15.85 31.40
N ASP A 627 -31.92 -14.97 32.39
CA ASP A 627 -31.41 -15.31 33.73
C ASP A 627 -32.29 -16.36 34.45
N GLU A 628 -33.59 -16.42 34.11
CA GLU A 628 -34.53 -17.45 34.57
C GLU A 628 -34.58 -18.69 33.66
N GLY A 629 -33.72 -18.78 32.64
CA GLY A 629 -33.70 -19.88 31.68
C GLY A 629 -34.83 -19.82 30.64
N LYS A 630 -35.37 -18.63 30.36
CA LYS A 630 -36.47 -18.41 29.40
C LYS A 630 -36.02 -17.50 28.25
N ILE A 631 -36.59 -17.70 27.08
CA ILE A 631 -36.37 -16.82 25.92
C ILE A 631 -37.60 -15.93 25.73
N ALA A 632 -37.39 -14.61 25.78
CA ALA A 632 -38.42 -13.63 25.50
C ALA A 632 -37.85 -12.55 24.55
N PRO A 633 -38.32 -12.43 23.30
CA PRO A 633 -37.81 -11.45 22.35
C PRO A 633 -38.17 -10.01 22.75
N ILE A 634 -37.44 -9.04 22.20
CA ILE A 634 -37.71 -7.61 22.39
C ILE A 634 -39.13 -7.22 21.95
N THR A 635 -39.67 -7.90 20.93
CA THR A 635 -41.03 -7.72 20.43
C THR A 635 -41.57 -9.04 19.89
N THR A 636 -42.90 -9.22 19.98
CA THR A 636 -43.66 -10.32 19.35
C THR A 636 -44.46 -9.85 18.12
N HIS A 637 -44.32 -8.57 17.76
CA HIS A 637 -44.91 -7.97 16.56
C HIS A 637 -43.81 -7.74 15.53
N HIS A 638 -43.23 -8.84 15.08
CA HIS A 638 -42.05 -8.84 14.22
C HIS A 638 -42.35 -9.49 12.87
N THR A 639 -41.82 -8.91 11.80
CA THR A 639 -41.84 -9.49 10.46
C THR A 639 -40.74 -8.86 9.59
N TRP A 640 -40.37 -9.58 8.53
CA TRP A 640 -39.28 -9.23 7.62
C TRP A 640 -39.51 -7.88 6.94
N THR A 641 -38.51 -6.99 7.01
CA THR A 641 -38.47 -5.69 6.30
C THR A 641 -39.72 -4.83 6.52
N THR A 642 -40.15 -4.62 7.78
CA THR A 642 -41.28 -3.71 8.06
C THR A 642 -40.95 -2.60 9.01
N SER A 643 -41.46 -1.40 8.71
CA SER A 643 -41.32 -0.23 9.59
C SER A 643 -41.91 -0.49 10.98
N ARG A 644 -42.94 -1.34 11.09
CA ARG A 644 -43.57 -1.64 12.38
C ARG A 644 -42.63 -2.38 13.33
N SER A 645 -41.80 -3.29 12.82
CA SER A 645 -40.81 -4.03 13.61
C SER A 645 -39.64 -3.15 14.09
N LEU A 646 -39.40 -2.03 13.41
CA LEU A 646 -38.44 -1.00 13.82
C LEU A 646 -39.04 0.05 14.77
N GLN A 647 -40.35 0.31 14.74
CA GLN A 647 -41.04 1.25 15.66
C GLN A 647 -41.18 0.72 17.10
N THR A 648 -40.10 0.15 17.63
CA THR A 648 -39.93 -0.32 19.00
C THR A 648 -38.61 0.25 19.54
N LYS A 649 -38.18 -0.17 20.74
CA LYS A 649 -36.85 0.17 21.27
C LYS A 649 -35.69 -0.34 20.40
N ALA A 650 -35.97 -1.25 19.45
CA ALA A 650 -34.95 -1.80 18.57
C ALA A 650 -34.31 -0.73 17.68
N LEU A 651 -35.07 0.27 17.19
CA LEU A 651 -34.48 1.32 16.35
C LEU A 651 -33.46 2.16 17.13
N ASP A 652 -33.79 2.57 18.36
CA ASP A 652 -32.85 3.31 19.23
C ASP A 652 -31.56 2.51 19.46
N ILE A 653 -31.68 1.20 19.64
CA ILE A 653 -30.55 0.29 19.82
C ILE A 653 -29.71 0.19 18.54
N LEU A 654 -30.35 -0.01 17.39
CA LEU A 654 -29.68 -0.14 16.09
C LEU A 654 -28.98 1.16 15.67
N GLU A 655 -29.61 2.32 15.88
CA GLU A 655 -28.99 3.63 15.62
C GLU A 655 -27.79 3.90 16.55
N GLU A 656 -27.86 3.51 17.83
CA GLU A 656 -26.70 3.62 18.73
C GLU A 656 -25.57 2.67 18.34
N ILE A 657 -25.89 1.46 17.87
CA ILE A 657 -24.91 0.51 17.32
C ILE A 657 -24.21 1.12 16.10
N ASP A 658 -24.97 1.63 15.13
CA ASP A 658 -24.44 2.30 13.94
C ASP A 658 -23.50 3.46 14.30
N GLN A 659 -23.95 4.37 15.16
CA GLN A 659 -23.12 5.50 15.59
C GLN A 659 -21.81 5.07 16.24
N LYS A 660 -21.81 3.99 17.02
CA LYS A 660 -20.60 3.46 17.68
C LYS A 660 -19.66 2.76 16.70
N LEU A 661 -20.21 1.98 15.75
CA LEU A 661 -19.40 1.31 14.73
C LEU A 661 -18.79 2.30 13.76
N SER A 662 -19.58 3.28 13.30
CA SER A 662 -19.10 4.39 12.46
C SER A 662 -17.94 5.15 13.13
N LYS A 663 -18.04 5.47 14.43
CA LYS A 663 -16.93 6.09 15.19
C LYS A 663 -15.69 5.20 15.31
N ALA A 664 -15.85 3.88 15.24
CA ALA A 664 -14.76 2.92 15.27
C ALA A 664 -14.19 2.60 13.88
N GLY A 665 -14.67 3.28 12.83
CA GLY A 665 -14.24 3.09 11.45
C GLY A 665 -14.81 1.82 10.80
N ILE A 666 -15.94 1.31 11.30
CA ILE A 666 -16.68 0.19 10.72
C ILE A 666 -17.99 0.74 10.18
N GLU A 667 -18.14 0.71 8.87
CA GLU A 667 -19.32 1.22 8.18
C GLU A 667 -20.39 0.12 8.07
N ILE A 668 -21.64 0.51 8.30
CA ILE A 668 -22.83 -0.30 8.09
C ILE A 668 -23.49 0.18 6.81
N GLU A 669 -23.74 -0.72 5.87
CA GLU A 669 -24.44 -0.38 4.62
C GLU A 669 -25.96 -0.30 4.85
N GLN A 670 -26.49 -1.21 5.67
CA GLN A 670 -27.90 -1.28 6.00
C GLN A 670 -28.17 -2.06 7.29
N PHE A 671 -29.33 -1.82 7.88
CA PHE A 671 -29.93 -2.68 8.90
C PHE A 671 -31.45 -2.77 8.71
N HIS A 672 -32.04 -3.92 9.04
CA HIS A 672 -33.48 -4.13 8.95
C HIS A 672 -33.99 -5.21 9.91
N SER A 673 -35.31 -5.32 10.04
CA SER A 673 -35.94 -6.45 10.73
C SER A 673 -35.89 -7.70 9.87
N GLU A 674 -35.54 -8.83 10.48
CA GLU A 674 -35.50 -10.14 9.84
C GLU A 674 -36.75 -10.99 10.14
N GLY A 675 -36.77 -12.25 9.70
CA GLY A 675 -37.97 -13.11 9.70
C GLY A 675 -38.43 -13.64 11.07
N ALA A 676 -37.54 -13.87 12.02
CA ALA A 676 -37.89 -14.40 13.35
C ALA A 676 -38.17 -13.30 14.39
N GLN A 677 -38.89 -13.64 15.47
CA GLN A 677 -39.28 -12.67 16.50
C GLN A 677 -38.07 -12.02 17.17
N GLY A 678 -37.98 -10.69 17.06
CA GLY A 678 -36.88 -9.92 17.61
C GLY A 678 -35.55 -10.10 16.87
N GLN A 679 -35.57 -10.62 15.63
CA GLN A 679 -34.41 -10.80 14.77
C GLN A 679 -34.12 -9.56 13.93
N TYR A 680 -32.86 -9.16 13.89
CA TYR A 680 -32.40 -8.03 13.08
C TYR A 680 -31.13 -8.42 12.33
N GLU A 681 -30.89 -7.74 11.21
CA GLU A 681 -29.67 -7.88 10.43
C GLU A 681 -28.93 -6.54 10.36
N ILE A 682 -27.60 -6.61 10.43
CA ILE A 682 -26.68 -5.51 10.13
C ILE A 682 -25.71 -5.99 9.05
N ALA A 683 -25.62 -5.28 7.93
CA ALA A 683 -24.67 -5.56 6.86
C ALA A 683 -23.45 -4.64 6.97
N LEU A 684 -22.26 -5.23 7.13
CA LEU A 684 -21.00 -4.48 7.22
C LEU A 684 -20.37 -4.29 5.83
N SER A 685 -19.80 -3.10 5.60
CA SER A 685 -19.04 -2.81 4.38
C SER A 685 -17.85 -3.78 4.20
N PRO A 686 -17.50 -4.16 2.96
CA PRO A 686 -16.49 -5.18 2.70
C PRO A 686 -15.05 -4.70 2.96
N LEU A 687 -14.29 -5.50 3.70
CA LEU A 687 -12.89 -5.23 4.09
C LEU A 687 -11.96 -6.39 3.67
N PRO A 688 -10.63 -6.19 3.68
CA PRO A 688 -9.68 -7.30 3.56
C PRO A 688 -9.96 -8.40 4.62
N PRO A 689 -9.76 -9.70 4.30
CA PRO A 689 -10.19 -10.83 5.14
C PRO A 689 -9.90 -10.72 6.64
N MET A 690 -8.65 -10.44 7.03
CA MET A 690 -8.28 -10.31 8.45
C MET A 690 -9.02 -9.14 9.13
N GLN A 691 -9.06 -7.98 8.45
CA GLN A 691 -9.71 -6.76 8.97
C GLN A 691 -11.23 -6.91 9.03
N ALA A 692 -11.83 -7.65 8.09
CA ALA A 692 -13.24 -7.96 8.07
C ALA A 692 -13.63 -8.80 9.29
N VAL A 693 -12.85 -9.85 9.61
CA VAL A 693 -13.11 -10.68 10.81
C VAL A 693 -12.88 -9.88 12.09
N ASP A 694 -11.82 -9.06 12.16
CA ASP A 694 -11.55 -8.18 13.30
C ASP A 694 -12.67 -7.16 13.52
N GLY A 695 -13.17 -6.59 12.42
CA GLY A 695 -14.32 -5.69 12.42
C GLY A 695 -15.59 -6.38 12.88
N LEU A 696 -15.86 -7.60 12.41
CA LEU A 696 -17.01 -8.41 12.83
C LEU A 696 -16.99 -8.73 14.32
N ILE A 697 -15.85 -9.17 14.87
CA ILE A 697 -15.72 -9.48 16.30
C ILE A 697 -15.96 -8.22 17.14
N TYR A 698 -15.38 -7.10 16.73
CA TYR A 698 -15.63 -5.82 17.39
C TYR A 698 -17.10 -5.39 17.27
N ALA A 699 -17.73 -5.60 16.11
CA ALA A 699 -19.14 -5.31 15.89
C ALA A 699 -20.04 -6.09 16.84
N ARG A 700 -19.77 -7.38 17.02
CA ARG A 700 -20.48 -8.23 18.00
C ARG A 700 -20.31 -7.71 19.43
N GLU A 701 -19.11 -7.28 19.83
CA GLU A 701 -18.87 -6.69 21.14
C GLU A 701 -19.66 -5.38 21.35
N VAL A 702 -19.73 -4.51 20.33
CA VAL A 702 -20.55 -3.29 20.35
C VAL A 702 -22.03 -3.63 20.47
N ILE A 703 -22.54 -4.54 19.64
CA ILE A 703 -23.94 -4.98 19.66
C ILE A 703 -24.31 -5.49 21.06
N GLN A 704 -23.49 -6.38 21.64
CA GLN A 704 -23.72 -6.89 22.99
C GLN A 704 -23.71 -5.78 24.05
N CYS A 705 -22.75 -4.85 24.00
CA CYS A 705 -22.67 -3.74 24.95
C CYS A 705 -23.89 -2.81 24.87
N VAL A 706 -24.32 -2.45 23.65
CA VAL A 706 -25.48 -1.57 23.46
C VAL A 706 -26.76 -2.30 23.87
N CYS A 707 -26.99 -3.54 23.45
CA CYS A 707 -28.18 -4.28 23.88
C CYS A 707 -28.26 -4.39 25.41
N ALA A 708 -27.13 -4.67 26.09
CA ALA A 708 -27.08 -4.80 27.54
C ALA A 708 -27.47 -3.49 28.25
N LYS A 709 -27.08 -2.32 27.71
CA LYS A 709 -27.51 -1.00 28.23
C LYS A 709 -29.03 -0.85 28.27
N TYR A 710 -29.73 -1.46 27.31
CA TYR A 710 -31.19 -1.40 27.20
C TYR A 710 -31.90 -2.57 27.93
N GLY A 711 -31.17 -3.42 28.64
CA GLY A 711 -31.72 -4.59 29.36
C GLY A 711 -31.96 -5.81 28.46
N TYR A 712 -31.31 -5.87 27.30
CA TYR A 712 -31.43 -6.96 26.35
C TYR A 712 -30.08 -7.67 26.14
N ARG A 713 -30.14 -8.92 25.69
CA ARG A 713 -29.00 -9.70 25.21
C ARG A 713 -29.18 -9.93 23.72
N ALA A 714 -28.18 -9.52 22.93
CA ALA A 714 -28.09 -9.97 21.54
C ALA A 714 -27.53 -11.39 21.52
N SER A 715 -28.15 -12.27 20.74
CA SER A 715 -27.75 -13.66 20.57
C SER A 715 -27.61 -14.02 19.10
N LEU A 716 -26.54 -14.74 18.79
CA LEU A 716 -26.18 -15.29 17.49
C LEU A 716 -26.61 -16.76 17.33
N LEU A 717 -27.55 -17.22 18.18
CA LEU A 717 -28.02 -18.60 18.17
C LEU A 717 -28.65 -18.96 16.81
N PRO A 718 -28.16 -19.99 16.09
CA PRO A 718 -28.58 -20.27 14.71
C PRO A 718 -30.07 -20.58 14.56
N LYS A 719 -30.69 -21.17 15.59
CA LYS A 719 -32.11 -21.50 15.62
C LYS A 719 -32.73 -21.22 17.00
N PRO A 720 -33.14 -19.97 17.28
CA PRO A 720 -33.70 -19.61 18.57
C PRO A 720 -35.14 -20.12 18.77
N PHE A 721 -35.90 -20.26 17.68
CA PHE A 721 -37.27 -20.79 17.68
C PHE A 721 -37.40 -21.91 16.64
N ASP A 722 -38.09 -23.00 16.98
CA ASP A 722 -38.18 -24.20 16.12
C ASP A 722 -38.83 -23.89 14.75
N ASN A 723 -39.90 -23.10 14.76
CA ASN A 723 -40.77 -22.90 13.61
C ASN A 723 -40.58 -21.54 12.90
N GLU A 724 -39.50 -20.82 13.19
CA GLU A 724 -39.21 -19.50 12.59
C GLU A 724 -37.88 -19.51 11.83
N CYS A 725 -37.53 -18.41 11.16
CA CYS A 725 -36.25 -18.30 10.46
C CYS A 725 -35.05 -18.48 11.42
N GLY A 726 -33.95 -19.01 10.89
CA GLY A 726 -32.69 -19.08 11.64
C GLY A 726 -31.94 -17.75 11.60
N THR A 727 -30.92 -17.61 12.45
CA THR A 727 -29.94 -16.53 12.36
C THR A 727 -28.68 -17.02 11.66
N ALA A 728 -28.09 -16.23 10.79
CA ALA A 728 -26.85 -16.56 10.07
C ALA A 728 -25.78 -15.47 10.21
N SER A 729 -24.61 -15.75 9.62
CA SER A 729 -23.61 -14.72 9.37
C SER A 729 -23.08 -14.88 7.95
N HIS A 730 -23.90 -14.48 6.97
CA HIS A 730 -23.55 -14.68 5.57
C HIS A 730 -22.23 -14.00 5.23
N VAL A 731 -21.41 -14.70 4.48
CA VAL A 731 -20.09 -14.21 4.07
C VAL A 731 -20.15 -13.83 2.60
N HIS A 732 -20.06 -12.54 2.32
CA HIS A 732 -19.88 -12.06 0.96
C HIS A 732 -18.39 -12.01 0.66
N MET A 733 -17.97 -12.55 -0.48
CA MET A 733 -16.59 -12.46 -0.92
C MET A 733 -16.46 -12.08 -2.39
N SER A 734 -15.37 -11.37 -2.68
CA SER A 734 -14.85 -11.14 -4.03
C SER A 734 -13.32 -11.14 -4.00
N PHE A 735 -12.71 -11.42 -5.15
CA PHE A 735 -11.25 -11.45 -5.30
C PHE A 735 -10.86 -11.29 -6.77
N LYS A 736 -9.56 -11.17 -7.03
CA LYS A 736 -8.98 -11.16 -8.37
C LYS A 736 -7.98 -12.32 -8.56
N PRO A 737 -7.78 -12.79 -9.80
CA PRO A 737 -8.52 -12.39 -10.99
C PRO A 737 -9.87 -13.15 -11.10
N ILE A 738 -10.88 -12.52 -11.71
CA ILE A 738 -12.30 -12.93 -11.66
C ILE A 738 -12.54 -14.26 -12.39
N GLU A 739 -11.76 -14.58 -13.42
CA GLU A 739 -11.87 -15.82 -14.19
C GLU A 739 -11.61 -17.08 -13.35
N LYS A 740 -10.88 -16.96 -12.24
CA LYS A 740 -10.61 -18.08 -11.32
C LYS A 740 -11.78 -18.38 -10.37
N GLN A 741 -12.86 -17.59 -10.40
CA GLN A 741 -14.00 -17.76 -9.50
C GLN A 741 -14.62 -19.16 -9.58
N TRP A 742 -14.74 -19.72 -10.78
CA TRP A 742 -15.40 -21.01 -10.99
C TRP A 742 -14.64 -22.14 -10.31
N ASN A 743 -13.31 -22.19 -10.48
CA ASN A 743 -12.47 -23.20 -9.82
C ASN A 743 -12.46 -23.01 -8.30
N PHE A 744 -12.48 -21.76 -7.84
CA PHE A 744 -12.51 -21.46 -6.42
C PHE A 744 -13.79 -21.97 -5.74
N PHE A 745 -14.96 -21.65 -6.30
CA PHE A 745 -16.22 -22.12 -5.71
C PHE A 745 -16.47 -23.61 -5.94
N ALA A 746 -15.89 -24.22 -6.99
CA ALA A 746 -15.85 -25.67 -7.12
C ALA A 746 -15.11 -26.33 -5.95
N GLY A 747 -13.95 -25.80 -5.57
CA GLY A 747 -13.19 -26.30 -4.41
C GLY A 747 -13.97 -26.20 -3.09
N ILE A 748 -14.76 -25.14 -2.90
CA ILE A 748 -15.63 -24.99 -1.73
C ILE A 748 -16.73 -26.07 -1.73
N LEU A 749 -17.35 -26.36 -2.89
CA LEU A 749 -18.39 -27.38 -3.00
C LEU A 749 -17.86 -28.78 -2.68
N GLU A 750 -16.70 -29.16 -3.22
CA GLU A 750 -16.07 -30.47 -2.97
C GLU A 750 -15.74 -30.68 -1.48
N ASN A 751 -15.36 -29.61 -0.78
CA ASN A 751 -14.98 -29.67 0.63
C ASN A 751 -16.12 -29.30 1.59
N MET A 752 -17.37 -29.15 1.10
CA MET A 752 -18.47 -28.60 1.89
C MET A 752 -18.75 -29.38 3.19
N ARG A 753 -18.65 -30.72 3.16
CA ARG A 753 -18.83 -31.56 4.36
C ARG A 753 -17.78 -31.28 5.42
N ALA A 754 -16.51 -31.17 5.03
CA ALA A 754 -15.42 -30.84 5.95
C ALA A 754 -15.53 -29.37 6.44
N LEU A 755 -15.95 -28.46 5.57
CA LEU A 755 -16.18 -27.05 5.90
C LEU A 755 -17.27 -26.87 6.96
N ASN A 756 -18.28 -27.74 7.00
CA ASN A 756 -19.31 -27.70 8.05
C ASN A 756 -18.71 -27.72 9.47
N ALA A 757 -17.53 -28.33 9.68
CA ALA A 757 -16.88 -28.31 10.99
C ALA A 757 -16.41 -26.91 11.45
N VAL A 758 -16.17 -25.98 10.52
CA VAL A 758 -15.62 -24.65 10.81
C VAL A 758 -16.59 -23.51 10.49
N ILE A 759 -17.53 -23.69 9.56
CA ILE A 759 -18.55 -22.69 9.23
C ILE A 759 -19.83 -22.83 10.08
N LEU A 760 -19.98 -23.96 10.79
CA LEU A 760 -21.05 -24.18 11.76
C LEU A 760 -20.45 -24.29 13.16
N GLY A 761 -20.80 -23.36 14.06
CA GLY A 761 -20.06 -23.15 15.31
C GLY A 761 -20.24 -24.21 16.40
N GLY A 762 -21.33 -24.98 16.40
CA GLY A 762 -21.64 -25.95 17.45
C GLY A 762 -22.76 -26.91 17.07
N GLU A 763 -23.15 -27.80 17.99
CA GLU A 763 -24.21 -28.79 17.73
C GLU A 763 -25.56 -28.14 17.37
N MET A 764 -25.89 -26.99 17.98
CA MET A 764 -27.15 -26.27 17.70
C MET A 764 -27.19 -25.64 16.31
N SER A 765 -26.05 -25.50 15.63
CA SER A 765 -25.98 -24.99 14.26
C SER A 765 -26.71 -25.86 13.25
N PHE A 766 -26.71 -27.17 13.49
CA PHE A 766 -27.31 -28.14 12.58
C PHE A 766 -28.85 -28.11 12.62
N GLU A 767 -29.46 -27.50 13.63
CA GLU A 767 -30.91 -27.24 13.67
C GLU A 767 -31.36 -26.31 12.52
N ARG A 768 -30.43 -25.56 11.91
CA ARG A 768 -30.71 -24.69 10.77
C ARG A 768 -30.56 -25.40 9.41
N ILE A 769 -29.92 -26.57 9.37
CA ILE A 769 -29.66 -27.33 8.14
C ILE A 769 -30.91 -28.16 7.80
N VAL A 770 -31.98 -27.47 7.41
CA VAL A 770 -33.26 -28.06 7.03
C VAL A 770 -33.78 -27.44 5.72
N PRO A 771 -34.59 -28.17 4.92
CA PRO A 771 -35.21 -27.62 3.71
C PRO A 771 -36.06 -26.37 3.98
N GLY A 772 -36.04 -25.41 3.05
CA GLY A 772 -36.93 -24.24 3.06
C GLY A 772 -36.73 -23.25 4.21
N ALA A 773 -35.59 -23.30 4.91
CA ALA A 773 -35.26 -22.38 6.00
C ALA A 773 -34.42 -21.17 5.58
N TRP A 774 -34.18 -20.97 4.27
CA TRP A 774 -33.41 -19.85 3.71
C TRP A 774 -31.95 -19.81 4.20
N ALA A 775 -31.46 -20.94 4.71
CA ALA A 775 -30.17 -21.11 5.37
C ALA A 775 -29.11 -21.81 4.51
N GLY A 776 -29.32 -21.86 3.19
CA GLY A 776 -28.42 -22.53 2.25
C GLY A 776 -28.73 -24.03 2.00
N GLY A 777 -29.90 -24.52 2.41
CA GLY A 777 -30.37 -25.86 2.08
C GLY A 777 -29.56 -27.01 2.72
N ILE A 778 -29.83 -28.24 2.26
CA ILE A 778 -29.22 -29.49 2.77
C ILE A 778 -28.27 -30.15 1.78
N TRP A 779 -28.03 -29.53 0.61
CA TRP A 779 -27.18 -30.06 -0.46
C TRP A 779 -26.13 -29.03 -0.85
N ALA A 780 -24.88 -29.47 -1.08
CA ALA A 780 -23.84 -28.61 -1.63
C ALA A 780 -24.14 -28.34 -3.12
N CYS A 781 -24.64 -27.14 -3.39
CA CYS A 781 -24.96 -26.63 -4.71
C CYS A 781 -24.72 -25.12 -4.74
N TRP A 782 -24.90 -24.51 -5.91
CA TRP A 782 -24.86 -23.07 -6.04
C TRP A 782 -25.95 -22.55 -6.95
N GLY A 783 -26.26 -21.26 -6.92
CA GLY A 783 -27.23 -20.69 -7.85
C GLY A 783 -27.16 -19.18 -8.00
N ARG A 784 -27.56 -18.69 -9.17
CA ARG A 784 -27.65 -17.26 -9.48
C ARG A 784 -28.81 -16.65 -8.71
N GLN A 785 -28.52 -15.72 -7.80
CA GLN A 785 -29.52 -15.08 -6.95
C GLN A 785 -30.39 -16.07 -6.14
N ASN A 786 -29.96 -17.33 -6.01
CA ASN A 786 -30.72 -18.38 -5.33
C ASN A 786 -30.41 -18.37 -3.84
N ARG A 787 -31.34 -17.84 -3.03
CA ARG A 787 -31.20 -17.74 -1.57
C ARG A 787 -31.31 -19.09 -0.84
N GLU A 788 -31.73 -20.16 -1.51
CA GLU A 788 -31.81 -21.51 -0.92
C GLU A 788 -30.54 -22.34 -1.18
N ALA A 789 -29.61 -21.84 -2.00
CA ALA A 789 -28.33 -22.50 -2.23
C ALA A 789 -27.30 -22.07 -1.17
N PRO A 790 -26.39 -22.96 -0.74
CA PRO A 790 -25.35 -22.59 0.23
C PRO A 790 -24.33 -21.61 -0.36
N LEU A 791 -24.16 -21.62 -1.68
CA LEU A 791 -23.39 -20.62 -2.43
C LEU A 791 -24.31 -19.87 -3.40
N ARG A 792 -24.48 -18.57 -3.18
CA ARG A 792 -25.26 -17.71 -4.06
C ARG A 792 -24.34 -16.80 -4.86
N LEU A 793 -24.41 -16.88 -6.18
CA LEU A 793 -23.75 -15.91 -7.03
C LEU A 793 -24.60 -14.64 -7.10
N VAL A 794 -24.03 -13.52 -6.67
CA VAL A 794 -24.68 -12.21 -6.64
C VAL A 794 -24.38 -11.44 -7.93
N GLU A 795 -23.09 -11.20 -8.20
CA GLU A 795 -22.61 -10.50 -9.41
C GLU A 795 -21.42 -11.25 -10.02
N GLU A 796 -21.60 -11.77 -11.24
CA GLU A 796 -20.59 -12.62 -11.92
C GLU A 796 -19.35 -11.82 -12.36
N ASP A 797 -19.56 -10.61 -12.86
CA ASP A 797 -18.53 -9.70 -13.37
C ASP A 797 -17.62 -9.12 -12.28
N LYS A 798 -18.01 -9.29 -11.01
CA LYS A 798 -17.22 -8.88 -9.84
C LYS A 798 -16.67 -10.07 -9.04
N ALA A 799 -16.97 -11.30 -9.46
CA ALA A 799 -16.81 -12.50 -8.62
C ALA A 799 -17.43 -12.31 -7.22
N HIS A 800 -18.61 -11.70 -7.13
CA HIS A 800 -19.30 -11.46 -5.87
C HIS A 800 -20.21 -12.64 -5.54
N TRP A 801 -19.79 -13.42 -4.55
CA TRP A 801 -20.50 -14.59 -4.06
C TRP A 801 -20.86 -14.43 -2.59
N GLU A 802 -21.96 -15.04 -2.20
CA GLU A 802 -22.45 -15.12 -0.83
C GLU A 802 -22.40 -16.59 -0.38
N ILE A 803 -21.66 -16.88 0.68
CA ILE A 803 -21.66 -18.17 1.37
C ILE A 803 -22.70 -18.10 2.49
N LYS A 804 -23.87 -18.69 2.24
CA LYS A 804 -25.04 -18.61 3.13
C LYS A 804 -24.99 -19.55 4.31
N ALA A 805 -24.27 -20.67 4.17
CA ALA A 805 -24.27 -21.72 5.17
C ALA A 805 -23.60 -21.32 6.50
N VAL A 806 -22.86 -20.21 6.55
CA VAL A 806 -22.09 -19.79 7.74
C VAL A 806 -23.02 -19.23 8.82
N ASP A 807 -22.82 -19.65 10.07
CA ASP A 807 -23.59 -19.15 11.22
C ASP A 807 -22.81 -18.21 12.14
N GLY A 808 -23.53 -17.50 13.01
CA GLY A 808 -22.94 -16.55 13.95
C GLY A 808 -22.09 -17.20 15.06
N MET A 809 -22.29 -18.48 15.38
CA MET A 809 -21.50 -19.22 16.38
C MET A 809 -20.12 -19.63 15.86
N ALA A 810 -19.90 -19.69 14.55
CA ALA A 810 -18.64 -20.09 13.95
C ALA A 810 -17.47 -19.20 14.40
N ASN A 811 -16.29 -19.80 14.60
CA ASN A 811 -15.05 -19.03 14.73
C ASN A 811 -14.69 -18.48 13.35
N MET A 812 -14.87 -17.18 13.16
CA MET A 812 -14.80 -16.57 11.84
C MET A 812 -13.40 -16.52 11.23
N TYR A 813 -12.33 -16.64 12.02
CA TYR A 813 -10.99 -16.86 11.47
C TYR A 813 -10.88 -18.25 10.86
N LEU A 814 -11.38 -19.29 11.55
CA LEU A 814 -11.36 -20.66 11.05
C LEU A 814 -12.31 -20.87 9.88
N ALA A 815 -13.52 -20.29 9.95
CA ALA A 815 -14.50 -20.36 8.87
C ALA A 815 -13.92 -19.77 7.57
N LEU A 816 -13.38 -18.55 7.63
CA LEU A 816 -12.82 -17.89 6.46
C LEU A 816 -11.54 -18.56 5.97
N ALA A 817 -10.70 -19.05 6.88
CA ALA A 817 -9.51 -19.82 6.51
C ALA A 817 -9.88 -21.13 5.79
N GLY A 818 -10.93 -21.81 6.25
CA GLY A 818 -11.48 -23.00 5.60
C GLY A 818 -11.97 -22.69 4.20
N ILE A 819 -12.83 -21.67 4.05
CA ILE A 819 -13.39 -21.23 2.77
C ILE A 819 -12.26 -20.90 1.78
N ILE A 820 -11.27 -20.11 2.20
CA ILE A 820 -10.14 -19.70 1.35
C ILE A 820 -9.24 -20.88 1.01
N THR A 821 -8.96 -21.79 1.95
CA THR A 821 -8.14 -22.97 1.71
C THR A 821 -8.80 -23.92 0.72
N ALA A 822 -10.10 -24.21 0.92
CA ALA A 822 -10.88 -25.06 0.03
C ALA A 822 -10.97 -24.45 -1.39
N GLY A 823 -11.25 -23.15 -1.49
CA GLY A 823 -11.32 -22.50 -2.79
C GLY A 823 -9.96 -22.41 -3.50
N THR A 824 -8.89 -22.13 -2.75
CA THR A 824 -7.53 -22.13 -3.30
C THR A 824 -7.14 -23.51 -3.82
N LYS A 825 -7.49 -24.59 -3.09
CA LYS A 825 -7.30 -25.96 -3.57
C LYS A 825 -8.02 -26.19 -4.91
N GLY A 826 -9.26 -25.73 -5.03
CA GLY A 826 -10.01 -25.84 -6.30
C GLY A 826 -9.34 -25.12 -7.48
N VAL A 827 -8.73 -23.95 -7.22
CA VAL A 827 -7.95 -23.21 -8.23
C VAL A 827 -6.67 -23.96 -8.62
N ILE A 828 -5.92 -24.50 -7.65
CA ILE A 828 -4.69 -25.26 -7.90
C ILE A 828 -4.98 -26.52 -8.73
N GLU A 829 -6.08 -27.20 -8.41
CA GLU A 829 -6.50 -28.44 -9.06
C GLU A 829 -7.32 -28.23 -10.32
N GLN A 830 -7.63 -26.98 -10.67
CA GLN A 830 -8.44 -26.60 -11.83
C GLN A 830 -9.81 -27.30 -11.87
N LEU A 831 -10.48 -27.37 -10.72
CA LEU A 831 -11.76 -28.07 -10.60
C LEU A 831 -12.88 -27.36 -11.36
N ASP A 832 -13.72 -28.12 -12.07
CA ASP A 832 -14.91 -27.60 -12.73
C ASP A 832 -16.07 -27.47 -11.74
N ILE A 833 -16.73 -26.32 -11.75
CA ILE A 833 -17.90 -26.10 -10.89
C ILE A 833 -19.08 -26.95 -11.37
N TYR A 834 -19.83 -27.52 -10.43
CA TYR A 834 -21.03 -28.32 -10.69
C TYR A 834 -22.18 -27.83 -9.81
N GLY A 835 -23.37 -28.40 -10.01
CA GLY A 835 -24.46 -28.22 -9.05
C GLY A 835 -25.18 -26.89 -9.13
N GLU A 836 -25.20 -26.23 -10.30
CA GLU A 836 -26.04 -25.05 -10.49
C GLU A 836 -27.52 -25.40 -10.28
N SER A 837 -28.19 -24.62 -9.44
CA SER A 837 -29.57 -24.81 -9.03
C SER A 837 -30.35 -23.49 -9.07
N ASP A 838 -31.54 -23.54 -9.65
CA ASP A 838 -32.50 -22.43 -9.77
C ASP A 838 -33.59 -22.46 -8.69
N ARG A 839 -33.55 -23.46 -7.79
CA ARG A 839 -34.48 -23.67 -6.67
C ARG A 839 -33.81 -24.43 -5.54
N ASP A 840 -34.53 -24.69 -4.45
CA ASP A 840 -34.04 -25.58 -3.39
C ASP A 840 -33.82 -27.00 -3.96
N ALA A 841 -32.60 -27.52 -3.79
CA ALA A 841 -32.20 -28.84 -4.26
C ALA A 841 -32.91 -29.99 -3.50
N SER A 842 -33.49 -29.71 -2.33
CA SER A 842 -34.31 -30.66 -1.58
C SER A 842 -35.60 -31.04 -2.31
N LEU A 843 -36.14 -30.11 -3.13
CA LEU A 843 -37.37 -30.30 -3.91
C LEU A 843 -37.14 -31.08 -5.21
N MET A 844 -35.88 -31.33 -5.57
CA MET A 844 -35.53 -32.08 -6.78
C MET A 844 -35.69 -33.59 -6.59
N THR A 845 -35.93 -34.32 -7.67
CA THR A 845 -35.79 -35.79 -7.63
C THR A 845 -34.31 -36.20 -7.57
N ALA A 846 -34.04 -37.46 -7.22
CA ALA A 846 -32.67 -37.98 -7.21
C ALA A 846 -32.03 -37.92 -8.60
N GLU A 847 -32.80 -38.18 -9.66
CA GLU A 847 -32.37 -38.10 -11.06
C GLU A 847 -32.08 -36.66 -11.50
N GLU A 848 -32.86 -35.68 -11.02
CA GLU A 848 -32.60 -34.25 -11.26
C GLU A 848 -31.30 -33.79 -10.61
N ARG A 849 -31.09 -34.14 -9.33
CA ARG A 849 -29.82 -33.84 -8.62
C ARG A 849 -28.63 -34.47 -9.34
N LYS A 850 -28.74 -35.75 -9.71
CA LYS A 850 -27.69 -36.48 -10.43
C LYS A 850 -27.34 -35.81 -11.77
N ARG A 851 -28.33 -35.36 -12.55
CA ARG A 851 -28.10 -34.65 -13.82
C ARG A 851 -27.34 -33.33 -13.65
N ARG A 852 -27.50 -32.66 -12.50
CA ARG A 852 -26.81 -31.40 -12.16
C ARG A 852 -25.48 -31.62 -11.41
N GLY A 853 -25.10 -32.87 -11.12
CA GLY A 853 -23.90 -33.20 -10.35
C GLY A 853 -24.01 -32.95 -8.84
N ILE A 854 -25.21 -32.60 -8.32
CA ILE A 854 -25.46 -32.36 -6.90
C ILE A 854 -25.43 -33.71 -6.17
N ARG A 855 -24.31 -34.01 -5.52
CA ARG A 855 -24.03 -35.32 -4.90
C ARG A 855 -23.66 -35.26 -3.42
N ILE A 856 -23.30 -34.09 -2.92
CA ILE A 856 -22.81 -33.90 -1.56
C ILE A 856 -23.96 -33.36 -0.70
N GLU A 857 -24.36 -34.14 0.30
CA GLU A 857 -25.31 -33.71 1.34
C GLU A 857 -24.53 -33.02 2.48
N MET A 858 -25.11 -31.97 3.05
CA MET A 858 -24.59 -31.33 4.27
C MET A 858 -24.61 -32.31 5.44
N VAL A 859 -23.68 -32.19 6.38
CA VAL A 859 -23.68 -33.02 7.60
C VAL A 859 -24.79 -32.58 8.56
N LYS A 860 -25.27 -33.50 9.41
CA LYS A 860 -26.46 -33.27 10.27
C LYS A 860 -26.15 -33.12 11.76
N SER A 861 -24.89 -33.26 12.14
CA SER A 861 -24.43 -33.11 13.52
C SER A 861 -22.96 -32.68 13.55
N MET A 862 -22.51 -32.17 14.70
CA MET A 862 -21.11 -31.80 14.87
C MET A 862 -20.20 -33.04 14.81
N ASP A 863 -20.67 -34.20 15.28
CA ASP A 863 -19.91 -35.45 15.22
C ASP A 863 -19.64 -35.90 13.78
N GLU A 864 -20.62 -35.78 12.89
CA GLU A 864 -20.42 -36.02 11.46
C GLU A 864 -19.47 -34.99 10.83
N ALA A 865 -19.57 -33.72 11.24
CA ALA A 865 -18.73 -32.63 10.71
C ALA A 865 -17.25 -32.84 11.06
N ILE A 866 -16.95 -33.20 12.31
CA ILE A 866 -15.57 -33.48 12.72
C ILE A 866 -15.04 -34.79 12.15
N ALA A 867 -15.90 -35.79 11.93
CA ALA A 867 -15.52 -37.01 11.22
C ALA A 867 -15.15 -36.72 9.76
N ALA A 868 -15.85 -35.76 9.13
CA ALA A 868 -15.56 -35.31 7.77
C ALA A 868 -14.25 -34.51 7.63
N LEU A 869 -13.48 -34.30 8.71
CA LEU A 869 -12.09 -33.79 8.64
C LEU A 869 -11.05 -34.92 8.42
N PHE A 870 -11.50 -36.17 8.38
CA PHE A 870 -10.65 -37.34 8.16
C PHE A 870 -11.06 -38.11 6.91
N GLU A 871 -10.13 -38.90 6.39
CA GLU A 871 -10.39 -39.94 5.40
C GLU A 871 -11.35 -41.00 5.98
N ASN A 872 -11.85 -41.88 5.12
CA ASN A 872 -12.81 -42.95 5.51
C ASN A 872 -12.26 -43.93 6.57
N ASP A 873 -10.95 -43.93 6.84
CA ASP A 873 -10.35 -44.72 7.93
C ASP A 873 -10.57 -44.11 9.33
N GLY A 874 -11.06 -42.86 9.40
CA GLY A 874 -11.34 -42.11 10.62
C GLY A 874 -10.10 -41.69 11.42
N GLN A 875 -8.89 -41.84 10.87
CA GLN A 875 -7.62 -41.57 11.56
C GLN A 875 -6.69 -40.66 10.79
N THR A 876 -6.68 -40.78 9.46
CA THR A 876 -5.86 -39.98 8.56
C THR A 876 -6.57 -38.66 8.27
N PRO A 877 -6.01 -37.50 8.66
CA PRO A 877 -6.62 -36.21 8.35
C PRO A 877 -6.73 -36.01 6.84
N LEU A 878 -7.83 -35.41 6.38
CA LEU A 878 -7.97 -35.01 4.99
C LEU A 878 -6.87 -34.03 4.61
N GLU A 879 -6.47 -34.04 3.34
CA GLU A 879 -5.51 -33.08 2.81
C GLU A 879 -5.93 -31.63 3.09
N PHE A 880 -7.22 -31.32 2.90
CA PHE A 880 -7.80 -30.02 3.25
C PHE A 880 -7.52 -29.62 4.71
N SER A 881 -7.64 -30.56 5.64
CA SER A 881 -7.43 -30.30 7.07
C SER A 881 -5.97 -30.07 7.41
N GLU A 882 -5.04 -30.79 6.79
CA GLU A 882 -3.60 -30.54 6.96
C GLU A 882 -3.16 -29.22 6.30
N GLN A 883 -3.81 -28.83 5.20
CA GLN A 883 -3.59 -27.53 4.55
C GLN A 883 -4.04 -26.35 5.43
N MET A 884 -5.03 -26.54 6.32
CA MET A 884 -5.43 -25.53 7.30
C MET A 884 -4.32 -25.32 8.34
N ALA A 885 -3.93 -26.38 9.05
CA ALA A 885 -2.74 -26.41 9.89
C ALA A 885 -2.36 -27.85 10.24
N PRO A 886 -1.07 -28.13 10.49
CA PRO A 886 -0.63 -29.44 10.96
C PRO A 886 -1.39 -29.88 12.21
N GLY A 887 -2.05 -31.04 12.12
CA GLY A 887 -2.85 -31.60 13.22
C GLY A 887 -4.16 -30.86 13.53
N PHE A 888 -4.62 -29.95 12.66
CA PHE A 888 -5.87 -29.20 12.83
C PHE A 888 -7.07 -30.11 13.10
N ALA A 889 -7.26 -31.15 12.28
CA ALA A 889 -8.40 -32.07 12.38
C ALA A 889 -8.52 -32.66 13.79
N ARG A 890 -7.40 -33.19 14.33
CA ARG A 890 -7.37 -33.83 15.65
C ARG A 890 -7.75 -32.86 16.76
N HIS A 891 -7.17 -31.65 16.76
CA HIS A 891 -7.46 -30.66 17.80
C HIS A 891 -8.90 -30.15 17.72
N MET A 892 -9.41 -29.90 16.51
CA MET A 892 -10.80 -29.48 16.32
C MET A 892 -11.77 -30.56 16.81
N SER A 893 -11.53 -31.83 16.47
CA SER A 893 -12.37 -32.95 16.92
C SER A 893 -12.40 -33.11 18.42
N VAL A 894 -11.23 -33.04 19.07
CA VAL A 894 -11.13 -33.20 20.53
C VAL A 894 -11.90 -32.09 21.25
N LEU A 895 -11.77 -30.85 20.78
CA LEU A 895 -12.46 -29.72 21.39
C LEU A 895 -13.97 -29.78 21.19
N LYS A 896 -14.44 -30.08 19.97
CA LYS A 896 -15.87 -30.18 19.68
C LYS A 896 -16.55 -31.36 20.37
N LYS A 897 -15.87 -32.50 20.51
CA LYS A 897 -16.35 -33.60 21.37
C LYS A 897 -16.47 -33.15 22.82
N ALA A 898 -15.45 -32.47 23.34
CA ALA A 898 -15.49 -31.98 24.71
C ALA A 898 -16.64 -30.95 24.93
N GLU A 899 -16.93 -30.07 23.96
CA GLU A 899 -18.11 -29.19 24.01
C GLU A 899 -19.41 -30.00 24.08
N ASN A 900 -19.59 -30.97 23.18
CA ASN A 900 -20.78 -31.83 23.18
C ASN A 900 -20.96 -32.56 24.53
N GLU A 901 -19.88 -33.14 25.05
CA GLU A 901 -19.90 -33.93 26.28
C GLU A 901 -20.02 -33.11 27.56
N ASN A 902 -19.49 -31.89 27.62
CA ASN A 902 -19.40 -31.12 28.88
C ASN A 902 -20.28 -29.88 28.91
N ILE A 903 -20.76 -29.40 27.76
CA ILE A 903 -21.62 -28.23 27.66
C ILE A 903 -23.04 -28.62 27.29
N TYR A 904 -23.23 -29.34 26.18
CA TYR A 904 -24.58 -29.58 25.66
C TYR A 904 -25.26 -30.79 26.33
N SER A 905 -24.49 -31.80 26.74
CA SER A 905 -25.01 -32.99 27.42
C SER A 905 -25.72 -32.71 28.75
N GLN A 906 -25.37 -31.61 29.44
CA GLN A 906 -25.95 -31.29 30.76
C GLN A 906 -27.45 -30.98 30.70
N PHE A 907 -27.99 -30.73 29.50
CA PHE A 907 -29.41 -30.49 29.25
C PHE A 907 -30.15 -31.77 28.83
N ILE A 908 -29.46 -32.91 28.75
CA ILE A 908 -30.05 -34.22 28.44
C ILE A 908 -30.43 -34.89 29.76
N ASP A 909 -31.69 -35.29 29.91
CA ASP A 909 -32.12 -36.10 31.04
C ASP A 909 -31.48 -37.50 30.94
N PRO A 910 -30.65 -37.92 31.93
CA PRO A 910 -29.91 -39.17 31.85
C PRO A 910 -30.80 -40.43 31.94
N ARG A 911 -32.08 -40.30 32.31
CA ARG A 911 -33.03 -41.41 32.43
C ARG A 911 -33.89 -41.58 31.18
N THR A 912 -34.27 -40.47 30.55
CA THR A 912 -35.19 -40.46 29.39
C THR A 912 -34.50 -40.16 28.07
N GLY A 913 -33.29 -39.59 28.10
CA GLY A 913 -32.59 -39.08 26.92
C GLY A 913 -33.20 -37.80 26.32
N SER A 914 -34.22 -37.22 26.94
CA SER A 914 -34.87 -36.00 26.43
C SER A 914 -34.05 -34.74 26.73
N ILE A 915 -34.02 -33.82 25.77
CA ILE A 915 -33.29 -32.55 25.89
C ILE A 915 -34.23 -31.46 26.46
N ASP A 916 -33.79 -30.74 27.50
CA ASP A 916 -34.42 -29.50 27.98
C ASP A 916 -34.08 -28.34 27.02
N ILE A 917 -34.78 -28.32 25.89
CA ILE A 917 -34.56 -27.37 24.79
C ILE A 917 -34.67 -25.90 25.26
N PRO A 918 -35.71 -25.46 26.01
CA PRO A 918 -35.82 -24.07 26.45
C PRO A 918 -34.61 -23.62 27.27
N ARG A 919 -34.20 -24.43 28.25
CA ARG A 919 -33.07 -24.10 29.11
C ARG A 919 -31.74 -24.13 28.36
N ARG A 920 -31.56 -25.09 27.43
CA ARG A 920 -30.39 -25.17 26.55
C ARG A 920 -30.26 -23.91 25.69
N ARG A 921 -31.34 -23.49 25.04
CA ARG A 921 -31.35 -22.29 24.18
C ARG A 921 -31.14 -21.01 25.00
N ALA A 922 -31.77 -20.88 26.17
CA ALA A 922 -31.56 -19.72 27.04
C ALA A 922 -30.11 -19.63 27.53
N TRP A 923 -29.50 -20.76 27.92
CA TRP A 923 -28.08 -20.81 28.25
C TRP A 923 -27.21 -20.41 27.06
N ALA A 924 -27.48 -20.99 25.89
CA ALA A 924 -26.71 -20.70 24.68
C ALA A 924 -26.80 -19.22 24.27
N ALA A 925 -27.99 -18.61 24.35
CA ALA A 925 -28.21 -17.21 24.01
C ALA A 925 -27.48 -16.22 24.94
N GLN A 926 -27.10 -16.66 26.14
CA GLN A 926 -26.25 -15.86 27.02
C GLN A 926 -24.78 -15.90 26.59
N TRP A 927 -24.30 -16.97 25.95
CA TRP A 927 -22.91 -17.12 25.54
C TRP A 927 -22.64 -16.65 24.11
N TYR A 928 -23.57 -16.95 23.20
CA TYR A 928 -23.50 -16.70 21.76
C TYR A 928 -24.61 -15.75 21.34
#